data_AF-A0A1B6FNF6-F1
#
_entry.id   AF-A0A1B6FNF6-F1
#
_cell.length_a   1.000
_cell.length_b   1.000
_cell.length_c   1.000
_cell.angle_alpha   90.00
_cell.angle_beta   90.00
_cell.angle_gamma   90.00
#
_symmetry.space_group_name_H-M   'P 1'
#
loop_
_entity.id
_entity.type
_entity.pdbx_description
1 polymer ?
#
loop_
_entity_poly.entity_id
_entity_poly.type
_entity_poly.pdbx_seq_one_letter_code
_entity_poly.pdbx_strand_id
1 'polypeptide(L)'
;MRSRSNSGVRLDYYQRVVHKLIMCHQHPVTGLFPASKENEHAWIRDNVYCILAVWGLSMAYKKIADMDEDRAKTYELEQCCVKLMRGLLMAMMQQKDKVEKFKITQNPLDAIHAKYSSSTGQTVVGDNEWGHLQVDAISLYLLVLAQMTASGLQIVFSLDEVALIQNLVFYIESAYCVPDYGIWERGDKANHGMPELNASSIGMAKAALEAMNELDLFGARGGPSSIIHVLADEAQKCQAVLQSMLPRESSSKELDSGLLSVISFPAFAVDDPALIHHTRNAIISKLQGKYGCKRFLRDGYKTPREDPNRLYYDPWELRMFEKIECEWPLFFCYLKLDYCFQNNKELVAEYDLALEGVMLKADDGTKLVPELYCVPPDRVDAEYQEPGSQQRQAIGRCPFLWAQSLYILGKLLQDGFLAVGELDPLNRRLCSEKKPDVVVQVVILAEDNDIRDKLLQHDIHVQTINEVAPIEVQPARVLSHLYTYLGRNQKLGLTGRKSRDVGILSTSKLYSLQDRIFAFTPQTVDLEQYYMSTDVEFLANTIMMDIAFLAMNWRHMLGRPTYVIVASDFLDDQGKIPLAMVTTMKKLKSGYINGTRVTLGNLNDFLSTSCITNLSFLGSQEDGLPDKLNPQVEQYLEEHMMKCLTHKATLLKRPVSRNRTLRRRMSVKGAIKKTRSIINIETEHIGFEQAAPVTPTTETSVVSSPVLSPWKAVPRSPSPEDITPLWKLNQTPRLRMTSETQYADTEVEELLTMLRESEHLEEQGDILQYLVDTQGLNYDTGMMEEGKAVTVKDLLKVLYEKACQQKLWGLVRHTAGMLGKRVEDLAKAVTDLLVRQKQVTVGMPPSNEHTITAPLPENELRQLIHQAYGDDESTAMLTQELLVYLAMFIRTEPQLFLEMLRLRVGLIIQVMATELSRTLICSGEEASEHLLNLSPFEMKNLLHHIMSGKEFAISSVAGGNFSVISCKTGKVSKKSQIGGMLGLDAMDGSDEVEGDRQGQWLRRRRLDGALNRVPRDFYPRVWSVLEKCQGLAIEGRLLPQNLTQEMTSGELKFALAVETVLNTIPQPEYRQLVVEALMVLTLVTEHNVASHLGGVIAVENLVHKANQIFLQDQMKINGDATLCCAKPKEARETTSSGGLLCGGAAYICQHFYDSAPSGSFGTMTYIMRATATLLDCLPKEGDIDCNVQ
;
A
#
# COMPACT_ATOMS: atom_id res chain seq x y z
N MET A 1 -17.99 42.82 49.00
CA MET A 1 -17.85 41.38 48.77
C MET A 1 -19.14 40.86 48.15
N ARG A 2 -19.25 40.83 46.81
CA ARG A 2 -20.34 40.11 46.12
C ARG A 2 -19.87 38.68 45.88
N SER A 3 -20.71 37.69 46.20
CA SER A 3 -20.39 36.27 46.02
C SER A 3 -20.08 35.99 44.55
N ARG A 4 -18.88 35.46 44.24
CA ARG A 4 -18.61 34.83 42.95
C ARG A 4 -19.69 33.76 42.70
N SER A 5 -20.13 33.63 41.45
CA SER A 5 -21.00 32.52 41.03
C SER A 5 -20.35 31.18 41.38
N ASN A 6 -21.15 30.15 41.69
CA ASN A 6 -20.64 28.79 41.94
C ASN A 6 -19.77 28.26 40.79
N SER A 7 -19.95 28.75 39.56
CA SER A 7 -19.14 28.42 38.40
C SER A 7 -17.70 28.96 38.49
N GLY A 8 -17.50 30.20 38.92
CA GLY A 8 -16.16 30.79 39.09
C GLY A 8 -15.32 30.06 40.14
N VAL A 9 -15.95 29.64 41.25
CA VAL A 9 -15.28 28.88 42.32
C VAL A 9 -14.81 27.50 41.83
N ARG A 10 -15.58 26.83 40.97
CA ARG A 10 -15.20 25.53 40.36
C ARG A 10 -14.09 25.69 39.33
N LEU A 11 -14.09 26.76 38.54
CA LEU A 11 -13.01 27.04 37.58
C LEU A 11 -11.69 27.39 38.29
N ASP A 12 -11.76 28.15 39.38
CA ASP A 12 -10.63 28.42 40.28
C ASP A 12 -10.10 27.13 40.95
N TYR A 13 -10.95 26.12 41.16
CA TYR A 13 -10.49 24.80 41.62
C TYR A 13 -9.67 24.09 40.53
N TYR A 14 -10.15 24.02 39.30
CA TYR A 14 -9.38 23.41 38.19
C TYR A 14 -8.06 24.14 37.95
N GLN A 15 -8.04 25.47 38.04
CA GLN A 15 -6.81 26.26 37.94
C GLN A 15 -5.79 25.92 39.03
N ARG A 16 -6.22 25.78 40.29
CA ARG A 16 -5.34 25.34 41.38
C ARG A 16 -4.77 23.93 41.14
N VAL A 17 -5.61 23.01 40.66
CA VAL A 17 -5.18 21.64 40.34
C VAL A 17 -4.16 21.63 39.19
N VAL A 18 -4.46 22.30 38.07
CA VAL A 18 -3.56 22.40 36.92
C VAL A 18 -2.25 23.10 37.27
N HIS A 19 -2.31 24.19 38.03
CA HIS A 19 -1.11 24.89 38.47
C HIS A 19 -0.22 23.98 39.32
N LYS A 20 -0.81 23.31 40.32
CA LYS A 20 -0.08 22.43 41.25
C LYS A 20 0.51 21.19 40.55
N LEU A 21 -0.26 20.52 39.70
CA LEU A 21 0.13 19.25 39.10
C LEU A 21 0.95 19.39 37.82
N ILE A 22 0.76 20.49 37.07
CA ILE A 22 1.36 20.67 35.74
C ILE A 22 2.27 21.90 35.74
N MET A 23 1.73 23.10 35.90
CA MET A 23 2.48 24.34 35.62
C MET A 23 3.70 24.55 36.54
N CYS A 24 3.62 24.17 37.81
CA CYS A 24 4.75 24.25 38.75
C CYS A 24 6.00 23.45 38.31
N HIS A 25 5.84 22.51 37.38
CA HIS A 25 6.92 21.67 36.87
C HIS A 25 7.47 22.14 35.52
N GLN A 26 6.94 23.22 34.94
CA GLN A 26 7.41 23.74 33.67
C GLN A 26 8.81 24.36 33.84
N HIS A 27 9.76 23.94 33.01
CA HIS A 27 11.10 24.54 33.05
C HIS A 27 11.03 26.01 32.56
N PRO A 28 11.60 26.98 33.32
CA PRO A 28 11.36 28.40 33.07
C PRO A 28 11.99 28.94 31.78
N VAL A 29 13.06 28.31 31.28
CA VAL A 29 13.80 28.75 30.08
C VAL A 29 13.24 28.13 28.82
N THR A 30 13.17 26.80 28.79
CA THR A 30 12.77 26.00 27.62
C THR A 30 11.26 25.82 27.51
N GLY A 31 10.51 25.95 28.60
CA GLY A 31 9.08 25.68 28.64
C GLY A 31 8.71 24.19 28.65
N LEU A 32 9.69 23.28 28.67
CA LEU A 32 9.47 21.84 28.62
C LEU A 32 9.15 21.26 30.01
N PHE A 33 8.34 20.20 30.03
CA PHE A 33 8.07 19.39 31.22
C PHE A 33 9.01 18.18 31.28
N PRO A 34 9.72 17.97 32.40
CA PRO A 34 10.46 16.74 32.65
C PRO A 34 9.50 15.59 32.97
N ALA A 35 9.90 14.35 32.67
CA ALA A 35 9.09 13.17 32.95
C ALA A 35 8.94 12.88 34.45
N SER A 36 9.93 13.22 35.26
CA SER A 36 9.86 13.19 36.73
C SER A 36 10.87 14.15 37.35
N LYS A 37 10.87 14.30 38.68
CA LYS A 37 11.89 15.10 39.39
C LYS A 37 13.31 14.56 39.25
N GLU A 38 13.45 13.26 38.98
CA GLU A 38 14.73 12.56 38.85
C GLU A 38 15.12 12.37 37.37
N ASN A 39 14.15 12.47 36.47
CA ASN A 39 14.33 12.28 35.03
C ASN A 39 14.03 13.58 34.29
N GLU A 40 15.10 14.28 33.92
CA GLU A 40 15.05 15.55 33.18
C GLU A 40 14.69 15.39 31.70
N HIS A 41 14.32 14.19 31.23
CA HIS A 41 13.94 13.99 29.84
C HIS A 41 12.51 14.49 29.58
N ALA A 42 12.32 15.16 28.44
CA ALA A 42 11.07 15.69 27.93
C ALA A 42 10.71 14.97 26.63
N TRP A 43 9.68 14.12 26.67
CA TRP A 43 9.13 13.48 25.47
C TRP A 43 8.17 14.42 24.76
N ILE A 44 8.23 14.49 23.43
CA ILE A 44 7.34 15.33 22.61
C ILE A 44 5.88 14.97 22.92
N ARG A 45 5.52 13.67 22.86
CA ARG A 45 4.14 13.19 23.09
C ARG A 45 3.61 13.56 24.47
N ASP A 46 4.33 13.19 25.53
CA ASP A 46 3.91 13.46 26.92
C ASP A 46 3.75 14.96 27.16
N ASN A 47 4.65 15.79 26.63
CA ASN A 47 4.58 17.25 26.73
C ASN A 47 3.35 17.83 26.01
N VAL A 48 3.09 17.38 24.78
CA VAL A 48 1.95 17.84 23.98
C VAL A 48 0.62 17.42 24.63
N TYR A 49 0.47 16.18 25.11
CA TYR A 49 -0.74 15.78 25.82
C TYR A 49 -0.90 16.49 27.17
N CYS A 50 0.17 16.70 27.92
CA CYS A 50 0.14 17.41 29.20
C CYS A 50 -0.39 18.84 29.06
N ILE A 51 0.05 19.56 28.01
CA ILE A 51 -0.35 20.96 27.82
C ILE A 51 -1.81 21.14 27.40
N LEU A 52 -2.48 20.09 26.89
CA LEU A 52 -3.88 20.20 26.45
C LEU A 52 -4.82 20.61 27.59
N ALA A 53 -4.61 20.16 28.84
CA ALA A 53 -5.41 20.60 29.98
C ALA A 53 -5.22 22.10 30.29
N VAL A 54 -4.01 22.62 30.13
CA VAL A 54 -3.70 24.04 30.31
C VAL A 54 -4.38 24.87 29.22
N TRP A 55 -4.33 24.38 27.97
CA TRP A 55 -5.02 24.99 26.83
C TRP A 55 -6.54 24.98 26.98
N GLY A 56 -7.14 23.83 27.31
CA GLY A 56 -8.58 23.75 27.58
C GLY A 56 -9.00 24.67 28.72
N LEU A 57 -8.22 24.77 29.79
CA LEU A 57 -8.50 25.70 30.87
C LEU A 57 -8.39 27.17 30.42
N SER A 58 -7.40 27.52 29.58
CA SER A 58 -7.27 28.89 29.06
C SER A 58 -8.48 29.29 28.22
N MET A 59 -8.99 28.38 27.39
CA MET A 59 -10.21 28.57 26.61
C MET A 59 -11.45 28.74 27.49
N ALA A 60 -11.58 27.94 28.56
CA ALA A 60 -12.68 28.07 29.52
C ALA A 60 -12.67 29.44 30.21
N TYR A 61 -11.50 29.94 30.63
CA TYR A 61 -11.38 31.30 31.18
C TYR A 61 -11.68 32.36 30.12
N LYS A 62 -11.19 32.21 28.88
CA LYS A 62 -11.42 33.17 27.78
C LYS A 62 -12.90 33.40 27.51
N LYS A 63 -13.72 32.36 27.69
CA LYS A 63 -15.19 32.40 27.53
C LYS A 63 -15.91 33.10 28.69
N ILE A 64 -15.36 33.02 29.90
CA ILE A 64 -16.01 33.46 31.16
C ILE A 64 -15.35 34.76 31.70
N ALA A 65 -14.33 35.29 31.02
CA ALA A 65 -13.53 36.43 31.47
C ALA A 65 -14.33 37.75 31.52
N ASP A 66 -15.09 37.93 32.60
CA ASP A 66 -15.82 39.16 32.93
C ASP A 66 -14.95 40.18 33.69
N MET A 67 -13.89 39.71 34.35
CA MET A 67 -12.99 40.51 35.18
C MET A 67 -11.55 40.53 34.65
N ASP A 68 -10.81 41.60 34.94
CA ASP A 68 -9.40 41.73 34.55
C ASP A 68 -8.50 40.65 35.20
N GLU A 69 -8.84 40.16 36.39
CA GLU A 69 -8.15 39.02 37.02
C GLU A 69 -8.23 37.75 36.17
N ASP A 70 -9.40 37.47 35.59
CA ASP A 70 -9.61 36.28 34.77
C ASP A 70 -8.89 36.40 33.43
N ARG A 71 -8.81 37.61 32.86
CA ARG A 71 -7.99 37.90 31.67
C ARG A 71 -6.50 37.69 31.94
N ALA A 72 -6.02 38.10 33.11
CA ALA A 72 -4.62 37.88 33.50
C ALA A 72 -4.30 36.38 33.62
N LYS A 73 -5.20 35.60 34.23
CA LYS A 73 -5.09 34.13 34.29
C LYS A 73 -5.12 33.50 32.90
N THR A 74 -6.03 33.93 32.02
CA THR A 74 -6.06 33.45 30.62
C THR A 74 -4.71 33.67 29.95
N TYR A 75 -4.16 34.89 30.05
CA TYR A 75 -2.87 35.21 29.46
C TYR A 75 -1.73 34.34 30.03
N GLU A 76 -1.69 34.13 31.33
CA GLU A 76 -0.70 33.25 31.97
C GLU A 76 -0.78 31.81 31.43
N LEU A 77 -1.98 31.26 31.32
CA LEU A 77 -2.22 29.92 30.78
C LEU A 77 -1.85 29.84 29.29
N GLU A 78 -2.23 30.82 28.48
CA GLU A 78 -1.86 30.90 27.06
C GLU A 78 -0.34 30.98 26.87
N GLN A 79 0.36 31.78 27.68
CA GLN A 79 1.83 31.89 27.63
C GLN A 79 2.52 30.59 28.07
N CYS A 80 1.95 29.84 29.02
CA CYS A 80 2.44 28.51 29.37
C CYS A 80 2.38 27.56 28.16
N CYS A 81 1.28 27.57 27.41
CA CYS A 81 1.12 26.79 26.17
C CYS A 81 2.13 27.20 25.10
N VAL A 82 2.24 28.51 24.83
CA VAL A 82 3.16 29.06 23.82
C VAL A 82 4.61 28.69 24.16
N LYS A 83 5.04 28.84 25.41
CA LYS A 83 6.40 28.50 25.85
C LYS A 83 6.73 27.03 25.59
N LEU A 84 5.84 26.11 25.93
CA LEU A 84 6.08 24.67 25.71
C LEU A 84 6.17 24.33 24.22
N MET A 85 5.20 24.77 23.42
CA MET A 85 5.17 24.44 21.99
C MET A 85 6.38 25.03 21.27
N ARG A 86 6.79 26.25 21.64
CA ARG A 86 8.04 26.85 21.14
C ARG A 86 9.29 26.14 21.61
N GLY A 87 9.32 25.66 22.85
CA GLY A 87 10.42 24.84 23.38
C GLY A 87 10.67 23.60 22.52
N LEU A 88 9.59 22.88 22.18
CA LEU A 88 9.64 21.73 21.27
C LEU A 88 10.07 22.13 19.86
N LEU A 89 9.53 23.23 19.31
CA LEU A 89 9.95 23.75 18.01
C LEU A 89 11.46 24.03 17.96
N MET A 90 11.99 24.70 18.99
CA MET A 90 13.41 25.03 19.07
C MET A 90 14.29 23.78 19.19
N ALA A 91 13.85 22.76 19.93
CA ALA A 91 14.54 21.47 20.00
C ALA A 91 14.57 20.75 18.64
N MET A 92 13.47 20.80 17.87
CA MET A 92 13.42 20.27 16.51
C MET A 92 14.25 21.09 15.52
N MET A 93 14.27 22.43 15.65
CA MET A 93 15.12 23.32 14.82
C MET A 93 16.61 23.00 14.96
N GLN A 94 17.07 22.59 16.14
CA GLN A 94 18.45 22.16 16.36
C GLN A 94 18.82 20.88 15.57
N GLN A 95 17.82 20.10 15.12
CA GLN A 95 18.00 18.87 14.34
C GLN A 95 17.59 19.03 12.87
N LYS A 96 17.58 20.26 12.33
CA LYS A 96 17.22 20.54 10.92
C LYS A 96 17.97 19.68 9.89
N ASP A 97 19.24 19.35 10.15
CA ASP A 97 20.05 18.53 9.24
C ASP A 97 19.54 17.09 9.15
N LYS A 98 18.96 16.57 10.24
CA LYS A 98 18.30 15.25 10.26
C LYS A 98 17.00 15.27 9.48
N VAL A 99 16.20 16.32 9.63
CA VAL A 99 14.97 16.51 8.84
C VAL A 99 15.31 16.49 7.34
N GLU A 100 16.36 17.19 6.91
CA GLU A 100 16.79 17.19 5.51
C GLU A 100 17.26 15.82 5.01
N LYS A 101 18.04 15.07 5.80
CA LYS A 101 18.50 13.72 5.46
C LYS A 101 17.34 12.71 5.39
N PHE A 102 16.47 12.71 6.38
CA PHE A 102 15.38 11.74 6.51
C PHE A 102 14.38 11.81 5.36
N LYS A 103 14.11 13.00 4.81
CA LYS A 103 13.27 13.16 3.60
C LYS A 103 13.73 12.30 2.41
N ILE A 104 15.01 11.90 2.37
CA ILE A 104 15.58 11.06 1.32
C ILE A 104 15.75 9.63 1.82
N THR A 105 16.39 9.45 2.98
CA THR A 105 16.85 8.13 3.43
C THR A 105 15.73 7.31 4.07
N GLN A 106 14.76 7.97 4.71
CA GLN A 106 13.71 7.35 5.53
C GLN A 106 14.27 6.32 6.55
N ASN A 107 15.54 6.45 6.92
CA ASN A 107 16.24 5.52 7.80
C ASN A 107 16.00 5.92 9.26
N PRO A 108 15.69 4.98 10.17
CA PRO A 108 15.53 5.27 11.59
C PRO A 108 16.69 6.04 12.24
N LEU A 109 17.93 5.86 11.76
CA LEU A 109 19.11 6.57 12.30
C LEU A 109 19.17 8.05 11.89
N ASP A 110 18.56 8.41 10.77
CA ASP A 110 18.49 9.78 10.30
C ASP A 110 17.26 10.53 10.88
N ALA A 111 16.42 9.84 11.65
CA ALA A 111 15.21 10.40 12.26
C ALA A 111 15.53 11.43 13.35
N ILE A 112 14.63 12.40 13.52
CA ILE A 112 14.70 13.32 14.66
C ILE A 112 14.37 12.59 15.96
N HIS A 113 15.01 12.99 17.05
CA HIS A 113 14.77 12.38 18.36
C HIS A 113 13.38 12.74 18.88
N ALA A 114 12.70 11.80 19.53
CA ALA A 114 11.38 12.04 20.13
C ALA A 114 11.43 12.49 21.60
N LYS A 115 12.63 12.53 22.20
CA LYS A 115 12.87 13.00 23.57
C LYS A 115 14.08 13.93 23.66
N TYR A 116 13.98 14.95 24.50
CA TYR A 116 14.97 16.01 24.68
C TYR A 116 15.32 16.22 26.14
N SER A 117 16.41 16.93 26.41
CA SER A 117 16.67 17.47 27.74
C SER A 117 15.66 18.58 28.02
N SER A 118 14.94 18.48 29.14
CA SER A 118 14.02 19.53 29.58
C SER A 118 14.74 20.85 29.87
N SER A 119 16.03 20.81 30.26
CA SER A 119 16.80 21.99 30.62
C SER A 119 17.48 22.67 29.43
N THR A 120 17.99 21.91 28.46
CA THR A 120 18.75 22.45 27.32
C THR A 120 18.04 22.35 25.96
N GLY A 121 17.05 21.46 25.83
CA GLY A 121 16.40 21.15 24.55
C GLY A 121 17.25 20.30 23.60
N GLN A 122 18.40 19.78 24.07
CA GLN A 122 19.30 18.95 23.26
C GLN A 122 18.93 17.46 23.32
N THR A 123 19.51 16.67 22.41
CA THR A 123 19.40 15.20 22.39
C THR A 123 20.01 14.58 23.64
N VAL A 124 19.31 13.61 24.25
CA VAL A 124 19.72 13.00 25.54
C VAL A 124 20.32 11.59 25.42
N VAL A 125 20.22 10.96 24.25
CA VAL A 125 20.76 9.62 23.97
C VAL A 125 21.33 9.61 22.55
N GLY A 126 22.17 8.62 22.21
CA GLY A 126 22.70 8.43 20.85
C GLY A 126 21.65 7.95 19.84
N ASP A 127 21.98 8.04 18.54
CA ASP A 127 21.08 7.71 17.43
C ASP A 127 20.70 6.22 17.35
N ASN A 128 21.59 5.34 17.82
CA ASN A 128 21.40 3.88 17.83
C ASN A 128 20.95 3.33 19.20
N GLU A 129 20.84 4.18 20.22
CA GLU A 129 20.59 3.74 21.61
C GLU A 129 19.10 3.64 21.94
N TRP A 130 18.23 4.23 21.13
CA TRP A 130 16.79 4.31 21.41
C TRP A 130 15.95 4.44 20.14
N GLY A 131 14.70 3.97 20.20
CA GLY A 131 13.75 4.00 19.08
C GLY A 131 13.21 5.40 18.78
N HIS A 132 14.06 6.25 18.18
CA HIS A 132 13.79 7.67 17.93
C HIS A 132 12.71 7.93 16.90
N LEU A 133 12.63 7.09 15.88
CA LEU A 133 11.66 7.24 14.80
C LEU A 133 10.25 6.96 15.36
N GLN A 134 9.57 8.03 15.74
CA GLN A 134 8.20 8.06 16.27
C GLN A 134 7.40 9.07 15.46
N VAL A 135 6.71 8.58 14.43
CA VAL A 135 5.97 9.45 13.50
C VAL A 135 4.72 10.01 14.18
N ASP A 136 4.13 9.26 15.11
CA ASP A 136 3.00 9.69 15.95
C ASP A 136 3.32 10.97 16.73
N ALA A 137 4.51 11.07 17.33
CA ALA A 137 4.87 12.18 18.20
C ALA A 137 4.97 13.52 17.44
N ILE A 138 5.62 13.51 16.27
CA ILE A 138 5.76 14.70 15.42
C ILE A 138 4.41 15.08 14.81
N SER A 139 3.64 14.09 14.38
CA SER A 139 2.29 14.31 13.84
C SER A 139 1.36 14.89 14.89
N LEU A 140 1.39 14.41 16.13
CA LEU A 140 0.62 14.96 17.24
C LEU A 140 1.01 16.42 17.53
N TYR A 141 2.31 16.73 17.52
CA TYR A 141 2.78 18.11 17.67
C TYR A 141 2.20 19.03 16.58
N LEU A 142 2.27 18.62 15.31
CA LEU A 142 1.74 19.39 14.18
C LEU A 142 0.21 19.55 14.26
N LEU A 143 -0.51 18.48 14.60
CA LEU A 143 -1.96 18.51 14.77
C LEU A 143 -2.37 19.48 15.89
N VAL A 144 -1.72 19.43 17.04
CA VAL A 144 -2.04 20.31 18.17
C VAL A 144 -1.59 21.75 17.90
N LEU A 145 -0.47 21.95 17.20
CA LEU A 145 -0.06 23.27 16.71
C LEU A 145 -1.14 23.88 15.82
N ALA A 146 -1.72 23.09 14.91
CA ALA A 146 -2.80 23.53 14.04
C ALA A 146 -4.05 23.94 14.83
N GLN A 147 -4.51 23.09 15.74
CA GLN A 147 -5.69 23.35 16.58
C GLN A 147 -5.49 24.58 17.48
N MET A 148 -4.31 24.73 18.11
CA MET A 148 -3.98 25.90 18.94
C MET A 148 -3.93 27.18 18.11
N THR A 149 -3.31 27.15 16.92
CA THR A 149 -3.24 28.31 16.02
C THR A 149 -4.63 28.73 15.54
N ALA A 150 -5.47 27.76 15.16
CA ALA A 150 -6.86 27.99 14.80
C ALA A 150 -7.71 28.55 15.96
N SER A 151 -7.38 28.21 17.21
CA SER A 151 -8.00 28.81 18.41
C SER A 151 -7.56 30.25 18.72
N GLY A 152 -6.57 30.76 17.97
CA GLY A 152 -6.05 32.13 18.07
C GLY A 152 -4.76 32.29 18.88
N LEU A 153 -4.07 31.20 19.22
CA LEU A 153 -2.74 31.26 19.87
C LEU A 153 -1.65 31.52 18.81
N GLN A 154 -0.84 32.55 19.04
CA GLN A 154 0.31 32.83 18.18
C GLN A 154 1.56 32.11 18.70
N ILE A 155 1.93 30.99 18.06
CA ILE A 155 3.07 30.14 18.47
C ILE A 155 4.29 30.38 17.57
N VAL A 156 4.07 30.59 16.28
CA VAL A 156 5.12 30.79 15.25
C VAL A 156 5.30 32.28 14.98
N PHE A 157 6.55 32.73 14.83
CA PHE A 157 6.90 34.15 14.72
C PHE A 157 7.82 34.51 13.54
N SER A 158 8.43 33.53 12.86
CA SER A 158 9.32 33.80 11.72
C SER A 158 9.03 32.90 10.51
N LEU A 159 9.37 33.39 9.31
CA LEU A 159 9.27 32.58 8.08
C LEU A 159 10.28 31.42 8.07
N ASP A 160 11.38 31.53 8.80
CA ASP A 160 12.33 30.43 8.98
C ASP A 160 11.69 29.28 9.79
N GLU A 161 10.91 29.60 10.83
CA GLU A 161 10.12 28.61 11.58
C GLU A 161 9.01 27.98 10.70
N VAL A 162 8.33 28.79 9.87
CA VAL A 162 7.34 28.30 8.87
C VAL A 162 7.98 27.30 7.91
N ALA A 163 9.16 27.63 7.36
CA ALA A 163 9.88 26.75 6.44
C ALA A 163 10.25 25.42 7.11
N LEU A 164 10.69 25.42 8.37
CA LEU A 164 10.93 24.17 9.08
C LEU A 164 9.65 23.36 9.25
N ILE A 165 8.54 23.98 9.66
CA ILE A 165 7.25 23.29 9.83
C ILE A 165 6.78 22.68 8.50
N GLN A 166 6.93 23.39 7.38
CA GLN A 166 6.67 22.85 6.04
C GLN A 166 7.56 21.63 5.72
N ASN A 167 8.80 21.60 6.19
CA ASN A 167 9.68 20.43 6.03
C ASN A 167 9.34 19.29 7.00
N LEU A 168 8.78 19.58 8.18
CA LEU A 168 8.22 18.56 9.07
C LEU A 168 6.95 17.92 8.47
N VAL A 169 6.18 18.66 7.67
CA VAL A 169 5.10 18.08 6.86
C VAL A 169 5.67 17.08 5.85
N PHE A 170 6.75 17.44 5.13
CA PHE A 170 7.42 16.49 4.23
C PHE A 170 8.05 15.31 4.97
N TYR A 171 8.46 15.49 6.23
CA TYR A 171 8.96 14.41 7.07
C TYR A 171 7.88 13.35 7.34
N ILE A 172 6.62 13.76 7.54
CA ILE A 172 5.50 12.84 7.82
C ILE A 172 4.69 12.44 6.57
N GLU A 173 4.92 13.03 5.40
CA GLU A 173 4.15 12.74 4.18
C GLU A 173 4.23 11.28 3.75
N SER A 174 5.37 10.63 4.03
CA SER A 174 5.62 9.21 3.74
C SER A 174 5.25 8.26 4.89
N ALA A 175 4.50 8.71 5.90
CA ALA A 175 4.12 7.88 7.06
C ALA A 175 3.40 6.57 6.69
N TYR A 176 2.70 6.55 5.55
CA TYR A 176 2.02 5.36 5.04
C TYR A 176 2.96 4.19 4.67
N CYS A 177 4.24 4.45 4.46
CA CYS A 177 5.23 3.44 4.04
C CYS A 177 6.47 3.35 4.93
N VAL A 178 6.58 4.18 5.97
CA VAL A 178 7.74 4.22 6.86
C VAL A 178 7.41 3.48 8.16
N PRO A 179 8.01 2.31 8.41
CA PRO A 179 7.89 1.63 9.69
C PRO A 179 8.54 2.46 10.81
N ASP A 180 7.89 2.53 11.97
CA ASP A 180 8.36 3.30 13.13
C ASP A 180 8.30 2.46 14.42
N TYR A 181 8.69 3.06 15.55
CA TYR A 181 8.67 2.37 16.85
C TYR A 181 7.29 2.41 17.55
N GLY A 182 6.30 3.04 16.91
CA GLY A 182 4.95 3.25 17.41
C GLY A 182 4.87 4.06 18.71
N ILE A 183 3.63 4.24 19.19
CA ILE A 183 3.32 5.03 20.40
C ILE A 183 3.92 4.46 21.69
N TRP A 184 4.35 3.19 21.67
CA TRP A 184 4.94 2.51 22.82
C TRP A 184 6.46 2.37 22.75
N GLU A 185 7.11 2.94 21.74
CA GLU A 185 8.58 3.03 21.62
C GLU A 185 9.29 1.67 21.48
N ARG A 186 8.58 0.67 20.94
CA ARG A 186 9.04 -0.74 20.89
C ARG A 186 9.17 -1.31 19.49
N GLY A 187 8.46 -0.76 18.50
CA GLY A 187 8.35 -1.38 17.19
C GLY A 187 7.59 -2.69 17.29
N ASP A 188 8.23 -3.84 17.06
CA ASP A 188 7.61 -5.16 17.14
C ASP A 188 7.17 -5.58 18.56
N LYS A 189 6.22 -6.51 18.65
CA LYS A 189 5.66 -7.00 19.91
C LYS A 189 6.69 -7.55 20.90
N ALA A 190 7.76 -8.19 20.40
CA ALA A 190 8.83 -8.74 21.23
C ALA A 190 9.94 -7.73 21.55
N ASN A 191 9.83 -6.49 21.04
CA ASN A 191 10.73 -5.38 21.32
C ASN A 191 12.20 -5.67 20.98
N HIS A 192 12.46 -6.28 19.82
CA HIS A 192 13.81 -6.51 19.29
C HIS A 192 14.42 -5.25 18.64
N GLY A 193 13.74 -4.11 18.74
CA GLY A 193 14.15 -2.86 18.10
C GLY A 193 13.83 -2.82 16.60
N MET A 194 12.93 -3.70 16.13
CA MET A 194 12.51 -3.75 14.73
C MET A 194 11.29 -2.85 14.53
N PRO A 195 11.37 -1.78 13.72
CA PRO A 195 10.23 -0.91 13.46
C PRO A 195 9.15 -1.62 12.64
N GLU A 196 7.89 -1.27 12.88
CA GLU A 196 6.73 -1.81 12.17
C GLU A 196 5.86 -0.68 11.62
N LEU A 197 5.01 -0.99 10.63
CA LEU A 197 4.01 -0.03 10.20
C LEU A 197 2.88 0.01 11.23
N ASN A 198 2.76 1.11 11.96
CA ASN A 198 1.80 1.32 13.04
C ASN A 198 0.59 2.14 12.59
N ALA A 199 -0.61 1.58 12.72
CA ALA A 199 -1.85 2.26 12.36
C ALA A 199 -2.11 3.51 13.23
N SER A 200 -1.71 3.48 14.51
CA SER A 200 -1.73 4.66 15.39
C SER A 200 -0.91 5.84 14.85
N SER A 201 0.31 5.58 14.38
CA SER A 201 1.19 6.58 13.76
C SER A 201 0.65 7.12 12.44
N ILE A 202 0.18 6.24 11.54
CA ILE A 202 -0.41 6.62 10.25
C ILE A 202 -1.66 7.49 10.44
N GLY A 203 -2.52 7.11 11.37
CA GLY A 203 -3.74 7.85 11.67
C GLY A 203 -3.44 9.25 12.19
N MET A 204 -2.45 9.39 13.09
CA MET A 204 -2.01 10.69 13.58
C MET A 204 -1.39 11.54 12.46
N ALA A 205 -0.57 10.94 11.60
CA ALA A 205 0.05 11.62 10.45
C ALA A 205 -1.01 12.11 9.45
N LYS A 206 -2.01 11.29 9.10
CA LYS A 206 -3.15 11.71 8.28
C LYS A 206 -3.81 12.95 8.89
N ALA A 207 -4.11 12.90 10.19
CA ALA A 207 -4.79 13.99 10.85
C ALA A 207 -3.96 15.29 10.86
N ALA A 208 -2.65 15.18 11.05
CA ALA A 208 -1.73 16.31 10.98
C ALA A 208 -1.66 16.90 9.57
N LEU A 209 -1.52 16.06 8.53
CA LEU A 209 -1.47 16.50 7.12
C LEU A 209 -2.73 17.27 6.72
N GLU A 210 -3.91 16.77 7.09
CA GLU A 210 -5.18 17.44 6.82
C GLU A 210 -5.36 18.72 7.65
N ALA A 211 -4.92 18.73 8.91
CA ALA A 211 -5.05 19.89 9.79
C ALA A 211 -4.12 21.05 9.40
N MET A 212 -2.95 20.72 8.85
CA MET A 212 -1.95 21.70 8.43
C MET A 212 -2.22 22.28 7.03
N ASN A 213 -3.04 21.62 6.21
CA ASN A 213 -3.30 22.07 4.85
C ASN A 213 -4.05 23.42 4.84
N GLU A 214 -3.49 24.40 4.12
CA GLU A 214 -4.03 25.75 3.98
C GLU A 214 -4.12 26.53 5.32
N LEU A 215 -3.41 26.08 6.34
CA LEU A 215 -3.34 26.77 7.64
C LEU A 215 -2.31 27.90 7.60
N ASP A 216 -2.73 29.09 8.01
CA ASP A 216 -1.83 30.22 8.27
C ASP A 216 -1.23 30.14 9.68
N LEU A 217 0.08 29.92 9.76
CA LEU A 217 0.82 29.77 11.02
C LEU A 217 0.93 31.06 11.84
N PHE A 218 0.70 32.24 11.24
CA PHE A 218 0.62 33.51 11.97
C PHE A 218 -0.82 33.86 12.36
N GLY A 219 -1.77 32.95 12.13
CA GLY A 219 -3.18 33.14 12.41
C GLY A 219 -3.77 34.30 11.59
N ALA A 220 -4.67 35.08 12.19
CA ALA A 220 -5.36 36.18 11.51
C ALA A 220 -4.45 37.34 11.02
N ARG A 221 -3.16 37.34 11.37
CA ARG A 221 -2.18 38.38 11.00
C ARG A 221 -1.21 37.92 9.92
N GLY A 222 -1.32 36.68 9.45
CA GLY A 222 -0.42 36.15 8.44
C GLY A 222 -0.77 36.56 7.02
N GLY A 223 0.10 36.13 6.11
CA GLY A 223 -0.04 36.38 4.69
C GLY A 223 0.24 35.10 3.90
N PRO A 224 0.23 35.17 2.55
CA PRO A 224 0.41 33.98 1.70
C PRO A 224 1.74 33.23 1.92
N SER A 225 2.72 33.86 2.57
CA SER A 225 4.02 33.28 2.92
C SER A 225 4.01 32.38 4.17
N SER A 226 3.01 32.54 5.05
CA SER A 226 2.90 31.77 6.31
C SER A 226 1.92 30.60 6.22
N ILE A 227 1.36 30.37 5.03
CA ILE A 227 0.43 29.27 4.74
C ILE A 227 1.23 27.98 4.49
N ILE A 228 0.81 26.91 5.16
CA ILE A 228 1.35 25.57 4.92
C ILE A 228 0.56 24.88 3.81
N HIS A 229 1.27 24.25 2.89
CA HIS A 229 0.69 23.54 1.75
C HIS A 229 0.94 22.03 1.86
N VAL A 230 -0.11 21.24 1.69
CA VAL A 230 -0.06 19.78 1.69
C VAL A 230 -0.72 19.25 0.43
N LEU A 231 -0.09 18.26 -0.22
CA LEU A 231 -0.76 17.57 -1.33
C LEU A 231 -1.84 16.63 -0.80
N ALA A 232 -3.06 16.78 -1.30
CA ALA A 232 -4.20 15.96 -0.91
C ALA A 232 -3.98 14.47 -1.21
N ASP A 233 -3.18 14.15 -2.24
CA ASP A 233 -2.83 12.78 -2.61
C ASP A 233 -2.11 12.02 -1.48
N GLU A 234 -1.25 12.70 -0.69
CA GLU A 234 -0.50 12.05 0.39
C GLU A 234 -1.39 11.70 1.59
N ALA A 235 -2.30 12.61 1.98
CA ALA A 235 -3.30 12.33 3.01
C ALA A 235 -4.22 11.17 2.60
N GLN A 236 -4.60 11.09 1.32
CA GLN A 236 -5.42 10.01 0.79
C GLN A 236 -4.71 8.65 0.81
N LYS A 237 -3.39 8.59 0.59
CA LYS A 237 -2.61 7.36 0.75
C LYS A 237 -2.69 6.87 2.20
N CYS A 238 -2.45 7.74 3.18
CA CYS A 238 -2.59 7.40 4.61
C CYS A 238 -4.00 6.88 4.94
N GLN A 239 -5.05 7.49 4.37
CA GLN A 239 -6.43 7.02 4.53
C GLN A 239 -6.64 5.61 3.98
N ALA A 240 -6.13 5.32 2.78
CA ALA A 240 -6.25 4.00 2.18
C ALA A 240 -5.56 2.91 3.02
N VAL A 241 -4.38 3.20 3.59
CA VAL A 241 -3.71 2.28 4.53
C VAL A 241 -4.60 2.04 5.74
N LEU A 242 -5.04 3.13 6.38
CA LEU A 242 -5.75 3.09 7.64
C LEU A 242 -7.07 2.30 7.54
N GLN A 243 -7.80 2.49 6.44
CA GLN A 243 -9.02 1.72 6.15
C GLN A 243 -8.75 0.21 5.96
N SER A 244 -7.57 -0.16 5.46
CA SER A 244 -7.18 -1.56 5.24
C SER A 244 -6.58 -2.23 6.47
N MET A 245 -5.96 -1.45 7.37
CA MET A 245 -5.32 -1.96 8.58
C MET A 245 -6.31 -2.14 9.73
N LEU A 246 -7.19 -1.16 9.97
CA LEU A 246 -8.07 -1.21 11.15
C LEU A 246 -9.00 -2.44 11.13
N PRO A 247 -9.22 -3.10 12.28
CA PRO A 247 -8.83 -2.68 13.64
C PRO A 247 -7.41 -3.08 14.07
N ARG A 248 -6.59 -3.64 13.17
CA ARG A 248 -5.23 -4.07 13.47
C ARG A 248 -4.28 -2.88 13.61
N GLU A 249 -3.37 -2.97 14.58
CA GLU A 249 -2.33 -1.95 14.82
C GLU A 249 -1.09 -2.17 13.94
N SER A 250 -0.54 -3.39 13.90
CA SER A 250 0.68 -3.70 13.13
C SER A 250 0.74 -5.19 12.75
N SER A 251 1.80 -5.63 12.08
CA SER A 251 1.99 -7.04 11.70
C SER A 251 2.02 -8.01 12.89
N SER A 252 2.60 -7.57 14.02
CA SER A 252 2.70 -8.34 15.26
C SER A 252 1.64 -7.98 16.29
N LYS A 253 0.82 -6.94 16.07
CA LYS A 253 -0.22 -6.53 17.02
C LYS A 253 -1.58 -6.53 16.34
N GLU A 254 -2.37 -7.57 16.65
CA GLU A 254 -3.73 -7.72 16.10
C GLU A 254 -4.69 -6.59 16.51
N LEU A 255 -4.40 -5.89 17.61
CA LEU A 255 -5.21 -4.80 18.16
C LEU A 255 -4.39 -3.99 19.19
N ASP A 256 -4.63 -2.69 19.28
CA ASP A 256 -4.00 -1.80 20.28
C ASP A 256 -4.99 -0.73 20.76
N SER A 257 -4.99 -0.40 22.05
CA SER A 257 -5.84 0.64 22.63
C SER A 257 -5.42 2.07 22.23
N GLY A 258 -4.18 2.28 21.77
CA GLY A 258 -3.68 3.53 21.20
C GLY A 258 -4.48 4.00 19.99
N LEU A 259 -5.15 3.08 19.27
CA LEU A 259 -6.08 3.38 18.18
C LEU A 259 -7.25 4.28 18.59
N LEU A 260 -7.59 4.34 19.89
CA LEU A 260 -8.59 5.30 20.40
C LEU A 260 -8.22 6.76 20.10
N SER A 261 -6.93 7.09 20.09
CA SER A 261 -6.45 8.44 19.75
C SER A 261 -6.61 8.77 18.26
N VAL A 262 -6.79 7.75 17.41
CA VAL A 262 -6.96 7.87 15.96
C VAL A 262 -8.43 7.94 15.56
N ILE A 263 -9.26 7.04 16.11
CA ILE A 263 -10.70 6.99 15.80
C ILE A 263 -11.50 8.09 16.52
N SER A 264 -10.89 8.73 17.53
CA SER A 264 -11.50 9.79 18.34
C SER A 264 -10.51 10.94 18.57
N PHE A 265 -10.73 11.73 19.61
CA PHE A 265 -9.85 12.83 19.99
C PHE A 265 -8.44 12.33 20.34
N PRO A 266 -7.37 12.96 19.81
CA PRO A 266 -7.38 14.24 19.08
C PRO A 266 -7.48 14.14 17.54
N ALA A 267 -7.26 12.98 16.93
CA ALA A 267 -7.00 12.90 15.49
C ALA A 267 -8.25 12.93 14.60
N PHE A 268 -9.31 12.20 14.97
CA PHE A 268 -10.50 11.97 14.14
C PHE A 268 -10.14 11.58 12.69
N ALA A 269 -9.22 10.64 12.52
CA ALA A 269 -8.59 10.35 11.22
C ALA A 269 -9.40 9.37 10.34
N VAL A 270 -10.43 8.71 10.89
CA VAL A 270 -11.21 7.70 10.17
C VAL A 270 -12.54 8.27 9.75
N ASP A 271 -12.85 8.17 8.46
CA ASP A 271 -14.07 8.75 7.87
C ASP A 271 -15.26 7.78 7.88
N ASP A 272 -15.03 6.46 8.02
CA ASP A 272 -16.07 5.43 7.98
C ASP A 272 -16.64 5.13 9.38
N PRO A 273 -17.91 5.48 9.66
CA PRO A 273 -18.54 5.23 10.96
C PRO A 273 -18.59 3.75 11.33
N ALA A 274 -18.77 2.84 10.36
CA ALA A 274 -18.85 1.40 10.62
C ALA A 274 -17.50 0.86 11.11
N LEU A 275 -16.41 1.31 10.48
CA LEU A 275 -15.04 0.96 10.88
C LEU A 275 -14.67 1.53 12.25
N ILE A 276 -15.08 2.77 12.54
CA ILE A 276 -14.91 3.40 13.86
C ILE A 276 -15.61 2.57 14.95
N HIS A 277 -16.87 2.18 14.71
CA HIS A 277 -17.63 1.36 15.66
C HIS A 277 -17.02 -0.03 15.84
N HIS A 278 -16.64 -0.67 14.74
CA HIS A 278 -15.99 -1.99 14.77
C HIS A 278 -14.68 -1.96 15.57
N THR A 279 -13.83 -0.96 15.32
CA THR A 279 -12.54 -0.80 16.01
C THR A 279 -12.74 -0.55 17.51
N ARG A 280 -13.64 0.38 17.88
CA ARG A 280 -13.96 0.64 19.29
C ARG A 280 -14.47 -0.61 20.00
N ASN A 281 -15.40 -1.34 19.39
CA ASN A 281 -15.96 -2.56 19.99
C ASN A 281 -14.90 -3.66 20.13
N ALA A 282 -13.97 -3.78 19.17
CA ALA A 282 -12.85 -4.70 19.28
C ALA A 282 -11.97 -4.37 20.49
N ILE A 283 -11.63 -3.08 20.69
CA ILE A 283 -10.84 -2.60 21.85
C ILE A 283 -11.58 -2.88 23.16
N ILE A 284 -12.86 -2.50 23.24
CA ILE A 284 -13.67 -2.70 24.45
C ILE A 284 -13.82 -4.19 24.77
N SER A 285 -14.10 -5.04 23.77
CA SER A 285 -14.34 -6.47 24.01
C SER A 285 -13.08 -7.25 24.36
N LYS A 286 -11.92 -6.92 23.78
CA LYS A 286 -10.68 -7.69 23.96
C LYS A 286 -9.70 -7.10 24.98
N LEU A 287 -9.64 -5.78 25.10
CA LEU A 287 -8.60 -5.08 25.87
C LEU A 287 -9.13 -4.41 27.15
N GLN A 288 -10.43 -4.14 27.27
CA GLN A 288 -10.98 -3.52 28.47
C GLN A 288 -10.96 -4.49 29.66
N GLY A 289 -10.44 -4.02 30.78
CA GLY A 289 -10.48 -4.67 32.09
C GLY A 289 -11.19 -3.81 33.13
N LYS A 290 -11.00 -4.14 34.40
CA LYS A 290 -11.67 -3.47 35.53
C LYS A 290 -11.06 -2.10 35.86
N TYR A 291 -9.75 -1.95 35.65
CA TYR A 291 -8.96 -0.77 36.02
C TYR A 291 -8.59 0.12 34.82
N GLY A 292 -8.88 -0.31 33.60
CA GLY A 292 -8.56 0.40 32.36
C GLY A 292 -8.52 -0.56 31.17
N CYS A 293 -7.88 -0.16 30.08
CA CYS A 293 -7.59 -1.07 28.97
C CYS A 293 -6.13 -1.52 28.97
N LYS A 294 -5.86 -2.74 28.52
CA LYS A 294 -4.52 -3.21 28.17
C LYS A 294 -4.03 -2.43 26.94
N ARG A 295 -2.72 -2.24 26.79
CA ARG A 295 -2.16 -1.59 25.58
C ARG A 295 -2.43 -2.44 24.35
N PHE A 296 -1.99 -3.69 24.39
CA PHE A 296 -2.27 -4.74 23.41
C PHE A 296 -2.20 -6.12 24.09
N LEU A 297 -2.61 -7.19 23.42
CA LEU A 297 -2.60 -8.55 23.97
C LEU A 297 -1.16 -9.07 24.15
N ARG A 298 -0.90 -9.81 25.24
CA ARG A 298 0.43 -10.35 25.59
C ARG A 298 1.51 -9.27 25.74
N ASP A 299 1.12 -8.11 26.25
CA ASP A 299 2.04 -7.04 26.60
C ASP A 299 2.72 -7.30 27.95
N GLY A 300 4.05 -7.44 27.94
CA GLY A 300 4.86 -7.74 29.13
C GLY A 300 5.20 -6.55 30.02
N TYR A 301 4.93 -5.31 29.59
CA TYR A 301 5.44 -4.13 30.29
C TYR A 301 4.92 -4.00 31.73
N LYS A 302 5.87 -3.94 32.66
CA LYS A 302 5.70 -3.89 34.11
C LYS A 302 4.85 -5.03 34.67
N THR A 303 4.70 -6.13 33.92
CA THR A 303 4.03 -7.33 34.44
C THR A 303 4.94 -8.04 35.45
N PRO A 304 4.39 -8.83 36.40
CA PRO A 304 5.20 -9.46 37.45
C PRO A 304 6.19 -10.52 36.94
N ARG A 305 5.98 -11.01 35.72
CA ARG A 305 6.81 -12.02 35.07
C ARG A 305 7.85 -11.42 34.11
N GLU A 306 7.87 -10.10 33.94
CA GLU A 306 8.85 -9.40 33.11
C GLU A 306 10.22 -9.37 33.78
N ASP A 307 11.29 -9.61 33.02
CA ASP A 307 12.66 -9.29 33.45
C ASP A 307 12.95 -7.80 33.20
N PRO A 308 13.07 -6.97 34.25
CA PRO A 308 13.29 -5.53 34.08
C PRO A 308 14.70 -5.18 33.56
N ASN A 309 15.64 -6.12 33.55
CA ASN A 309 17.02 -5.87 33.09
C ASN A 309 17.19 -6.07 31.57
N ARG A 310 16.18 -6.62 30.89
CA ARG A 310 16.23 -6.94 29.47
C ARG A 310 15.17 -6.14 28.69
N LEU A 311 15.59 -5.56 27.57
CA LEU A 311 14.69 -4.75 26.73
C LEU A 311 13.77 -5.61 25.86
N TYR A 312 14.28 -6.71 25.32
CA TYR A 312 13.56 -7.61 24.42
C TYR A 312 12.99 -8.83 25.16
N TYR A 313 11.93 -9.41 24.60
CA TYR A 313 11.30 -10.62 25.13
C TYR A 313 11.68 -11.85 24.33
N ASP A 314 11.96 -12.95 25.02
CA ASP A 314 12.04 -14.24 24.37
C ASP A 314 10.63 -14.68 23.91
N PRO A 315 10.50 -15.43 22.82
CA PRO A 315 9.19 -15.71 22.25
C PRO A 315 8.22 -16.47 23.17
N TRP A 316 8.75 -17.29 24.09
CA TRP A 316 7.95 -18.02 25.09
C TRP A 316 7.41 -17.13 26.21
N GLU A 317 8.06 -16.00 26.51
CA GLU A 317 7.63 -15.05 27.56
C GLU A 317 6.32 -14.37 27.19
N LEU A 318 6.09 -14.11 25.88
CA LEU A 318 4.86 -13.48 25.41
C LEU A 318 3.60 -14.25 25.86
N ARG A 319 3.65 -15.59 25.84
CA ARG A 319 2.53 -16.42 26.34
C ARG A 319 2.34 -16.29 27.84
N MET A 320 3.41 -16.05 28.61
CA MET A 320 3.30 -15.84 30.06
C MET A 320 2.58 -14.54 30.40
N PHE A 321 2.70 -13.50 29.59
CA PHE A 321 2.03 -12.23 29.85
C PHE A 321 0.52 -12.29 29.60
N GLU A 322 0.04 -13.30 28.88
CA GLU A 322 -1.37 -13.48 28.57
C GLU A 322 -2.22 -13.52 29.85
N LYS A 323 -3.30 -12.74 29.88
CA LYS A 323 -4.27 -12.59 31.00
C LYS A 323 -3.75 -11.78 32.20
N ILE A 324 -2.45 -11.59 32.36
CA ILE A 324 -1.86 -10.79 33.46
C ILE A 324 -1.39 -9.40 33.00
N GLU A 325 -1.64 -9.02 31.73
CA GLU A 325 -1.19 -7.75 31.16
C GLU A 325 -1.69 -6.56 32.00
N CYS A 326 -0.86 -5.53 32.16
CA CYS A 326 -1.21 -4.33 32.93
C CYS A 326 -2.37 -3.55 32.30
N GLU A 327 -3.23 -2.99 33.14
CA GLU A 327 -4.39 -2.19 32.72
C GLU A 327 -4.11 -0.70 32.94
N TRP A 328 -4.43 0.13 31.93
CA TRP A 328 -4.11 1.55 31.92
C TRP A 328 -5.38 2.41 32.02
N PRO A 329 -5.56 3.17 33.12
CA PRO A 329 -6.70 4.10 33.27
C PRO A 329 -6.76 5.20 32.21
N LEU A 330 -5.64 5.46 31.52
CA LEU A 330 -5.56 6.39 30.38
C LEU A 330 -6.69 6.15 29.36
N PHE A 331 -7.01 4.89 29.05
CA PHE A 331 -7.99 4.57 28.02
C PHE A 331 -9.43 4.83 28.44
N PHE A 332 -9.74 4.80 29.75
CA PHE A 332 -11.02 5.31 30.24
C PHE A 332 -11.13 6.83 30.03
N CYS A 333 -10.03 7.58 30.10
CA CYS A 333 -10.03 9.01 29.78
C CYS A 333 -10.33 9.24 28.28
N TYR A 334 -9.72 8.43 27.39
CA TYR A 334 -10.04 8.46 25.95
C TYR A 334 -11.50 8.13 25.68
N LEU A 335 -12.02 7.04 26.25
CA LEU A 335 -13.42 6.62 26.07
C LEU A 335 -14.38 7.68 26.61
N LYS A 336 -14.11 8.26 27.78
CA LYS A 336 -14.90 9.35 28.33
C LYS A 336 -14.95 10.56 27.38
N LEU A 337 -13.80 10.98 26.85
CA LEU A 337 -13.74 12.07 25.87
C LEU A 337 -14.51 11.72 24.59
N ASP A 338 -14.33 10.51 24.06
CA ASP A 338 -15.04 10.03 22.87
C ASP A 338 -16.57 10.14 23.03
N TYR A 339 -17.11 9.69 24.16
CA TYR A 339 -18.54 9.81 24.44
C TYR A 339 -18.99 11.26 24.73
N CYS A 340 -18.09 12.14 25.21
CA CYS A 340 -18.37 13.58 25.26
C CYS A 340 -18.53 14.17 23.86
N PHE A 341 -17.68 13.80 22.90
CA PHE A 341 -17.77 14.23 21.50
C PHE A 341 -19.03 13.70 20.80
N GLN A 342 -19.50 12.51 21.17
CA GLN A 342 -20.75 11.92 20.68
C GLN A 342 -22.01 12.41 21.42
N ASN A 343 -21.85 13.25 22.45
CA ASN A 343 -22.93 13.73 23.32
C ASN A 343 -23.73 12.61 24.02
N ASN A 344 -23.09 11.47 24.31
CA ASN A 344 -23.69 10.35 25.04
C ASN A 344 -23.47 10.49 26.56
N LYS A 345 -24.41 11.11 27.25
CA LYS A 345 -24.28 11.43 28.69
C LYS A 345 -24.28 10.20 29.60
N GLU A 346 -24.92 9.10 29.20
CA GLU A 346 -25.02 7.89 30.01
C GLU A 346 -23.65 7.20 30.11
N LEU A 347 -23.01 6.96 28.96
CA LEU A 347 -21.67 6.35 28.93
C LEU A 347 -20.60 7.28 29.51
N VAL A 348 -20.72 8.61 29.35
CA VAL A 348 -19.83 9.56 30.03
C VAL A 348 -19.91 9.39 31.55
N ALA A 349 -21.12 9.23 32.12
CA ALA A 349 -21.29 9.01 33.56
C ALA A 349 -20.75 7.64 34.00
N GLU A 350 -20.92 6.60 33.19
CA GLU A 350 -20.39 5.26 33.46
C GLU A 350 -18.85 5.26 33.56
N TYR A 351 -18.16 5.79 32.54
CA TYR A 351 -16.69 5.87 32.56
C TYR A 351 -16.17 6.86 33.61
N ASP A 352 -16.94 7.90 33.96
CA ASP A 352 -16.60 8.79 35.07
C ASP A 352 -16.62 8.06 36.42
N LEU A 353 -17.65 7.23 36.67
CA LEU A 353 -17.71 6.38 37.86
C LEU A 353 -16.61 5.32 37.87
N ALA A 354 -16.31 4.70 36.73
CA ALA A 354 -15.20 3.76 36.60
C ALA A 354 -13.85 4.43 36.92
N LEU A 355 -13.61 5.64 36.38
CA LEU A 355 -12.43 6.45 36.69
C LEU A 355 -12.35 6.79 38.18
N GLU A 356 -13.48 7.15 38.81
CA GLU A 356 -13.51 7.43 40.25
C GLU A 356 -13.16 6.22 41.12
N GLY A 357 -13.46 5.01 40.66
CA GLY A 357 -13.08 3.76 41.34
C GLY A 357 -11.58 3.43 41.24
N VAL A 358 -10.86 3.97 40.25
CA VAL A 358 -9.45 3.64 39.96
C VAL A 358 -8.49 4.80 40.21
N MET A 359 -8.98 5.99 40.55
CA MET A 359 -8.11 7.12 40.90
C MET A 359 -7.64 7.04 42.35
N LEU A 360 -6.41 7.48 42.59
CA LEU A 360 -5.84 7.61 43.93
C LEU A 360 -6.13 9.01 44.49
N LYS A 361 -6.19 9.13 45.82
CA LYS A 361 -6.36 10.43 46.49
C LYS A 361 -5.02 10.85 47.11
N ALA A 362 -4.57 12.06 46.79
CA ALA A 362 -3.44 12.70 47.46
C ALA A 362 -3.83 13.17 48.87
N ASP A 363 -2.84 13.51 49.69
CA ASP A 363 -3.02 13.94 51.09
C ASP A 363 -3.92 15.18 51.23
N ASP A 364 -3.99 16.01 50.19
CA ASP A 364 -4.83 17.21 50.12
C ASP A 364 -6.23 16.95 49.53
N GLY A 365 -6.56 15.68 49.25
CA GLY A 365 -7.82 15.26 48.64
C GLY A 365 -7.87 15.36 47.12
N THR A 366 -6.78 15.76 46.44
CA THR A 366 -6.73 15.80 44.97
C THR A 366 -6.78 14.39 44.37
N LYS A 367 -7.62 14.18 43.34
CA LYS A 367 -7.70 12.90 42.62
C LYS A 367 -6.59 12.80 41.58
N LEU A 368 -5.79 11.73 41.65
CA LEU A 368 -4.66 11.45 40.77
C LEU A 368 -4.93 10.19 39.95
N VAL A 369 -4.68 10.28 38.64
CA VAL A 369 -4.76 9.15 37.72
C VAL A 369 -3.37 8.47 37.67
N PRO A 370 -3.24 7.19 38.08
CA PRO A 370 -1.97 6.46 37.98
C PRO A 370 -1.67 6.02 36.55
N GLU A 371 -0.41 5.70 36.26
CA GLU A 371 0.04 5.19 34.96
C GLU A 371 -0.62 3.85 34.61
N LEU A 372 -0.52 2.84 35.50
CA LEU A 372 -1.09 1.52 35.26
C LEU A 372 -1.39 0.73 36.54
N TYR A 373 -2.15 -0.36 36.37
CA TYR A 373 -2.50 -1.36 37.38
C TYR A 373 -1.97 -2.74 37.03
N CYS A 374 -1.22 -3.34 37.95
CA CYS A 374 -0.53 -4.62 37.79
C CYS A 374 -1.00 -5.65 38.83
N VAL A 375 -0.99 -6.93 38.46
CA VAL A 375 -1.30 -8.03 39.39
C VAL A 375 -0.17 -8.16 40.42
N PRO A 376 -0.46 -8.36 41.72
CA PRO A 376 0.59 -8.62 42.70
C PRO A 376 1.38 -9.92 42.37
N PRO A 377 2.72 -9.93 42.52
CA PRO A 377 3.54 -11.11 42.15
C PRO A 377 3.12 -12.42 42.84
N ASP A 378 2.64 -12.33 44.07
CA ASP A 378 2.16 -13.45 44.89
C ASP A 378 0.82 -14.04 44.42
N ARG A 379 0.08 -13.33 43.55
CA ARG A 379 -1.28 -13.69 43.11
C ARG A 379 -1.38 -14.04 41.63
N VAL A 380 -0.26 -14.06 40.92
CA VAL A 380 -0.21 -14.36 39.48
C VAL A 380 -0.81 -15.72 39.16
N ASP A 381 -0.47 -16.75 39.95
CA ASP A 381 -0.94 -18.10 39.67
C ASP A 381 -2.46 -18.25 39.88
N ALA A 382 -3.03 -17.48 40.81
CA ALA A 382 -4.49 -17.41 41.01
C ALA A 382 -5.19 -16.66 39.87
N GLU A 383 -4.58 -15.61 39.33
CA GLU A 383 -5.10 -14.88 38.16
C GLU A 383 -5.09 -15.74 36.89
N TYR A 384 -4.11 -16.64 36.71
CA TYR A 384 -4.13 -17.59 35.58
C TYR A 384 -5.27 -18.61 35.66
N GLN A 385 -5.63 -19.04 36.88
CA GLN A 385 -6.71 -20.00 37.11
C GLN A 385 -8.09 -19.37 36.85
N GLU A 386 -8.30 -18.16 37.36
CA GLU A 386 -9.54 -17.40 37.16
C GLU A 386 -9.22 -15.95 36.76
N PRO A 387 -9.14 -15.65 35.45
CA PRO A 387 -8.77 -14.33 34.95
C PRO A 387 -9.73 -13.23 35.41
N GLY A 388 -9.19 -12.11 35.87
CA GLY A 388 -9.96 -10.97 36.39
C GLY A 388 -10.40 -11.11 37.86
N SER A 389 -9.99 -12.18 38.55
CA SER A 389 -10.36 -12.42 39.95
C SER A 389 -9.55 -11.59 40.95
N GLN A 390 -8.28 -11.27 40.63
CA GLN A 390 -7.37 -10.64 41.58
C GLN A 390 -7.50 -9.11 41.61
N GLN A 391 -7.30 -8.52 42.79
CA GLN A 391 -7.14 -7.08 42.92
C GLN A 391 -5.75 -6.65 42.45
N ARG A 392 -5.70 -5.61 41.61
CA ARG A 392 -4.47 -5.07 41.03
C ARG A 392 -3.98 -3.87 41.84
N GLN A 393 -2.67 -3.67 41.87
CA GLN A 393 -2.01 -2.55 42.53
C GLN A 393 -1.54 -1.50 41.52
N ALA A 394 -1.65 -0.23 41.88
CA ALA A 394 -1.15 0.86 41.05
C ALA A 394 0.38 0.88 41.05
N ILE A 395 1.00 0.89 39.86
CA ILE A 395 2.45 0.93 39.68
C ILE A 395 2.79 2.01 38.64
N GLY A 396 4.00 2.57 38.73
CA GLY A 396 4.52 3.54 37.79
C GLY A 396 4.31 4.98 38.23
N ARG A 397 4.21 5.89 37.26
CA ARG A 397 4.08 7.32 37.53
C ARG A 397 2.70 7.64 38.12
N CYS A 398 2.66 8.45 39.18
CA CYS A 398 1.42 8.95 39.77
C CYS A 398 1.62 10.40 40.30
N PRO A 399 0.92 11.40 39.74
CA PRO A 399 0.01 11.30 38.61
C PRO A 399 0.76 11.00 37.30
N PHE A 400 0.10 10.27 36.40
CA PHE A 400 0.53 10.17 35.02
C PHE A 400 -0.04 11.36 34.24
N LEU A 401 0.81 12.34 33.91
CA LEU A 401 0.38 13.66 33.41
C LEU A 401 -0.43 13.61 32.12
N TRP A 402 -0.13 12.66 31.22
CA TRP A 402 -0.93 12.45 30.01
C TRP A 402 -2.39 12.09 30.36
N ALA A 403 -2.59 11.05 31.17
CA ALA A 403 -3.93 10.64 31.58
C ALA A 403 -4.63 11.72 32.44
N GLN A 404 -3.88 12.37 33.35
CA GLN A 404 -4.38 13.45 34.19
C GLN A 404 -4.89 14.64 33.36
N SER A 405 -4.17 15.00 32.29
CA SER A 405 -4.56 16.08 31.39
C SER A 405 -5.88 15.78 30.68
N LEU A 406 -6.00 14.59 30.08
CA LEU A 406 -7.23 14.16 29.40
C LEU A 406 -8.42 14.05 30.37
N TYR A 407 -8.18 13.60 31.61
CA TYR A 407 -9.20 13.56 32.65
C TYR A 407 -9.75 14.96 32.98
N ILE A 408 -8.86 15.95 33.16
CA ILE A 408 -9.25 17.34 33.44
C ILE A 408 -10.06 17.91 32.27
N LEU A 409 -9.64 17.68 31.03
CA LEU A 409 -10.41 18.08 29.85
C LEU A 409 -11.81 17.46 29.83
N GLY A 410 -11.92 16.16 30.10
CA GLY A 410 -13.21 15.47 30.17
C GLY A 410 -14.11 16.04 31.26
N LYS A 411 -13.55 16.49 32.40
CA LYS A 411 -14.31 17.17 33.46
C LYS A 411 -14.74 18.58 33.06
N LEU A 412 -13.89 19.35 32.37
CA LEU A 412 -14.26 20.68 31.86
C LEU A 412 -15.40 20.62 30.84
N LEU A 413 -15.42 19.59 29.98
CA LEU A 413 -16.52 19.31 29.05
C LEU A 413 -17.80 18.88 29.79
N GLN A 414 -17.69 17.93 30.73
CA GLN A 414 -18.83 17.42 31.51
C GLN A 414 -19.50 18.52 32.34
N ASP A 415 -18.71 19.43 32.91
CA ASP A 415 -19.19 20.57 33.69
C ASP A 415 -19.71 21.73 32.81
N GLY A 416 -19.58 21.64 31.49
CA GLY A 416 -20.07 22.64 30.53
C GLY A 416 -19.23 23.91 30.45
N PHE A 417 -18.01 23.91 31.00
CA PHE A 417 -17.06 25.02 30.85
C PHE A 417 -16.49 25.10 29.44
N LEU A 418 -16.34 23.93 28.79
CA LEU A 418 -15.90 23.81 27.41
C LEU A 418 -16.98 23.18 26.53
N ALA A 419 -17.03 23.60 25.27
CA ALA A 419 -17.75 22.93 24.21
C ALA A 419 -16.80 22.09 23.35
N VAL A 420 -17.30 21.01 22.75
CA VAL A 420 -16.50 20.11 21.91
C VAL A 420 -15.86 20.82 20.70
N GLY A 421 -16.54 21.83 20.14
CA GLY A 421 -16.00 22.63 19.03
C GLY A 421 -14.88 23.59 19.43
N GLU A 422 -14.70 23.87 20.72
CA GLU A 422 -13.59 24.69 21.22
C GLU A 422 -12.29 23.86 21.26
N LEU A 423 -12.36 22.55 21.53
CA LEU A 423 -11.20 21.65 21.48
C LEU A 423 -10.88 21.14 20.06
N ASP A 424 -11.79 21.33 19.11
CA ASP A 424 -11.63 20.97 17.70
C ASP A 424 -12.12 22.13 16.79
N PRO A 425 -11.42 23.29 16.80
CA PRO A 425 -11.77 24.45 15.96
C PRO A 425 -11.73 24.15 14.45
N LEU A 426 -10.94 23.16 14.03
CA LEU A 426 -10.87 22.71 12.63
C LEU A 426 -12.03 21.77 12.24
N ASN A 427 -12.95 21.46 13.16
CA ASN A 427 -14.12 20.60 12.96
C ASN A 427 -13.81 19.22 12.37
N ARG A 428 -12.65 18.65 12.72
CA ARG A 428 -12.22 17.34 12.25
C ARG A 428 -13.18 16.23 12.63
N ARG A 429 -13.86 16.32 13.78
CA ARG A 429 -14.86 15.34 14.22
C ARG A 429 -16.00 15.13 13.21
N LEU A 430 -16.26 16.11 12.33
CA LEU A 430 -17.31 16.06 11.31
C LEU A 430 -16.86 15.33 10.03
N CYS A 431 -15.65 14.76 10.00
CA CYS A 431 -15.12 14.03 8.85
C CYS A 431 -16.00 12.83 8.44
N SER A 432 -16.70 12.23 9.41
CA SER A 432 -17.58 11.08 9.23
C SER A 432 -19.02 11.42 8.80
N GLU A 433 -19.38 12.71 8.78
CA GLU A 433 -20.70 13.14 8.36
C GLU A 433 -20.89 13.01 6.84
N LYS A 434 -22.12 12.69 6.40
CA LYS A 434 -22.44 12.56 4.98
C LYS A 434 -22.37 13.92 4.29
N LYS A 435 -21.39 14.08 3.41
CA LYS A 435 -21.23 15.25 2.54
C LYS A 435 -22.09 15.10 1.27
N PRO A 436 -22.46 16.22 0.60
CA PRO A 436 -23.21 16.17 -0.66
C PRO A 436 -22.42 15.46 -1.76
N ASP A 437 -23.14 14.88 -2.72
CA ASP A 437 -22.53 14.18 -3.86
C ASP A 437 -21.58 15.11 -4.64
N VAL A 438 -20.35 14.64 -4.85
CA VAL A 438 -19.36 15.33 -5.67
C VAL A 438 -19.74 15.21 -7.14
N VAL A 439 -19.81 16.35 -7.83
CA VAL A 439 -19.96 16.39 -9.30
C VAL A 439 -18.60 16.72 -9.90
N VAL A 440 -18.06 15.81 -10.70
CA VAL A 440 -16.78 16.00 -11.38
C VAL A 440 -16.99 16.83 -12.64
N GLN A 441 -16.27 17.94 -12.76
CA GLN A 441 -16.28 18.78 -13.95
C GLN A 441 -15.26 18.22 -14.92
N VAL A 442 -15.64 18.04 -16.18
CA VAL A 442 -14.76 17.49 -17.21
C VAL A 442 -14.66 18.50 -18.34
N VAL A 443 -13.42 18.79 -18.73
CA VAL A 443 -13.09 19.69 -19.84
C VAL A 443 -12.29 18.90 -20.86
N ILE A 444 -12.75 18.92 -22.11
CA ILE A 444 -12.04 18.30 -23.23
C ILE A 444 -11.59 19.45 -24.13
N LEU A 445 -10.30 19.51 -24.41
CA LEU A 445 -9.68 20.50 -25.29
C LEU A 445 -9.12 19.81 -26.52
N ALA A 446 -9.27 20.43 -27.68
CA ALA A 446 -8.58 19.97 -28.90
C ALA A 446 -7.21 20.65 -29.00
N GLU A 447 -6.18 19.89 -29.39
CA GLU A 447 -4.85 20.43 -29.67
C GLU A 447 -4.90 21.45 -30.81
N ASP A 448 -5.65 21.13 -31.88
CA ASP A 448 -5.80 21.96 -33.06
C ASP A 448 -7.25 22.02 -33.58
N ASN A 449 -7.46 22.78 -34.66
CA ASN A 449 -8.76 22.92 -35.29
C ASN A 449 -9.22 21.63 -35.98
N ASP A 450 -8.29 20.80 -36.47
CA ASP A 450 -8.61 19.58 -37.22
C ASP A 450 -9.27 18.54 -36.29
N ILE A 451 -8.72 18.35 -35.08
CA ILE A 451 -9.28 17.47 -34.06
C ILE A 451 -10.60 18.02 -33.53
N ARG A 452 -10.70 19.34 -33.32
CA ARG A 452 -11.95 20.00 -32.91
C ARG A 452 -13.08 19.69 -33.90
N ASP A 453 -12.80 19.83 -35.19
CA ASP A 453 -13.80 19.63 -36.23
C ASP A 453 -14.19 18.15 -36.36
N LYS A 454 -13.27 17.21 -36.11
CA LYS A 454 -13.57 15.77 -36.01
C LYS A 454 -14.45 15.44 -34.80
N LEU A 455 -14.21 16.04 -33.64
CA LEU A 455 -15.06 15.86 -32.44
C LEU A 455 -16.47 16.44 -32.67
N LEU A 456 -16.56 17.57 -33.36
CA LEU A 456 -17.83 18.21 -33.71
C LEU A 456 -18.73 17.31 -34.58
N GLN A 457 -18.15 16.52 -35.48
CA GLN A 457 -18.89 15.52 -36.29
C GLN A 457 -19.62 14.47 -35.43
N HIS A 458 -19.16 14.26 -34.19
CA HIS A 458 -19.78 13.34 -33.24
C HIS A 458 -20.69 14.06 -32.22
N ASP A 459 -21.06 15.32 -32.47
CA ASP A 459 -21.85 16.19 -31.58
C ASP A 459 -21.14 16.46 -30.23
N ILE A 460 -19.81 16.53 -30.24
CA ILE A 460 -18.99 16.87 -29.08
C ILE A 460 -18.37 18.25 -29.34
N HIS A 461 -18.84 19.26 -28.62
CA HIS A 461 -18.38 20.64 -28.76
C HIS A 461 -17.23 20.88 -27.78
N VAL A 462 -16.06 21.26 -28.28
CA VAL A 462 -14.84 21.49 -27.48
C VAL A 462 -14.14 22.77 -27.93
N GLN A 463 -13.34 23.34 -27.04
CA GLN A 463 -12.47 24.50 -27.33
C GLN A 463 -11.08 24.02 -27.74
N THR A 464 -10.36 24.83 -28.51
CA THR A 464 -8.91 24.59 -28.72
C THR A 464 -8.09 25.13 -27.55
N ILE A 465 -6.86 24.65 -27.35
CA ILE A 465 -5.95 25.17 -26.29
C ILE A 465 -5.78 26.70 -26.40
N ASN A 466 -5.70 27.23 -27.63
CA ASN A 466 -5.54 28.66 -27.89
C ASN A 466 -6.80 29.48 -27.55
N GLU A 467 -8.00 28.90 -27.63
CA GLU A 467 -9.28 29.57 -27.32
C GLU A 467 -9.52 29.72 -25.80
N VAL A 468 -8.76 28.99 -24.98
CA VAL A 468 -8.91 28.94 -23.53
C VAL A 468 -8.12 30.06 -22.81
N ALA A 469 -7.26 30.78 -23.52
CA ALA A 469 -6.53 31.93 -22.98
C ALA A 469 -7.51 32.93 -22.32
N PRO A 470 -7.24 33.44 -21.11
CA PRO A 470 -5.92 33.51 -20.44
C PRO A 470 -5.56 32.32 -19.55
N ILE A 471 -6.36 31.24 -19.50
CA ILE A 471 -6.03 30.06 -18.68
C ILE A 471 -4.98 29.23 -19.41
N GLU A 472 -3.85 28.97 -18.75
CA GLU A 472 -2.75 28.19 -19.31
C GLU A 472 -2.91 26.70 -18.97
N VAL A 473 -2.88 25.84 -19.98
CA VAL A 473 -3.00 24.38 -19.80
C VAL A 473 -1.61 23.77 -19.90
N GLN A 474 -1.18 23.08 -18.85
CA GLN A 474 0.17 22.50 -18.75
C GLN A 474 0.12 21.04 -18.31
N PRO A 475 1.14 20.22 -18.63
CA PRO A 475 1.20 18.85 -18.12
C PRO A 475 1.56 18.81 -16.63
N ALA A 476 1.11 17.76 -15.92
CA ALA A 476 1.38 17.56 -14.49
C ALA A 476 2.86 17.69 -14.09
N ARG A 477 3.80 17.35 -14.98
CA ARG A 477 5.25 17.49 -14.75
C ARG A 477 5.69 18.92 -14.41
N VAL A 478 5.01 19.93 -14.96
CA VAL A 478 5.29 21.33 -14.66
C VAL A 478 4.90 21.61 -13.21
N LEU A 479 3.69 21.20 -12.78
CA LEU A 479 3.23 21.34 -11.41
C LEU A 479 4.17 20.65 -10.41
N SER A 480 4.58 19.42 -10.73
CA SER A 480 5.57 18.66 -9.96
C SER A 480 6.86 19.45 -9.73
N HIS A 481 7.39 20.10 -10.76
CA HIS A 481 8.60 20.90 -10.65
C HIS A 481 8.40 22.15 -9.78
N LEU A 482 7.28 22.85 -9.94
CA LEU A 482 6.96 24.04 -9.15
C LEU A 482 6.89 23.72 -7.64
N TYR A 483 6.30 22.59 -7.27
CA TYR A 483 6.24 22.17 -5.87
C TYR A 483 7.62 21.85 -5.24
N THR A 484 8.68 21.64 -6.04
CA THR A 484 10.04 21.43 -5.48
C THR A 484 10.64 22.69 -4.85
N TYR A 485 10.06 23.87 -5.11
CA TYR A 485 10.47 25.12 -4.48
C TYR A 485 9.80 25.34 -3.12
N LEU A 486 8.72 24.61 -2.82
CA LEU A 486 7.99 24.71 -1.56
C LEU A 486 8.89 24.26 -0.39
N GLY A 487 8.97 25.10 0.65
CA GLY A 487 9.74 24.82 1.87
C GLY A 487 11.26 24.98 1.73
N ARG A 488 11.76 25.57 0.63
CA ARG A 488 13.19 25.93 0.53
C ARG A 488 13.54 27.02 1.53
N ASN A 489 14.67 26.87 2.21
CA ASN A 489 15.23 27.90 3.07
C ASN A 489 16.75 27.80 3.11
N GLN A 490 17.43 28.79 2.55
CA GLN A 490 18.89 28.79 2.43
C GLN A 490 19.60 28.96 3.78
N LYS A 491 19.03 29.76 4.70
CA LYS A 491 19.60 29.98 6.04
C LYS A 491 19.60 28.72 6.88
N LEU A 492 18.55 27.90 6.72
CA LEU A 492 18.42 26.63 7.41
C LEU A 492 19.08 25.47 6.67
N GLY A 493 19.41 25.61 5.39
CA GLY A 493 19.96 24.52 4.56
C GLY A 493 18.89 23.53 4.07
N LEU A 494 17.62 23.94 4.11
CA LEU A 494 16.47 23.12 3.72
C LEU A 494 16.22 23.25 2.22
N THR A 495 16.19 22.13 1.51
CA THR A 495 16.06 22.14 0.05
C THR A 495 14.62 22.05 -0.45
N GLY A 496 13.63 22.05 0.45
CA GLY A 496 12.21 21.95 0.13
C GLY A 496 11.75 20.52 -0.20
N ARG A 497 10.65 20.41 -0.96
CA ARG A 497 10.05 19.13 -1.35
C ARG A 497 10.94 18.37 -2.34
N LYS A 498 11.22 17.10 -2.04
CA LYS A 498 12.03 16.21 -2.90
C LYS A 498 11.20 15.41 -3.89
N SER A 499 10.01 14.96 -3.48
CA SER A 499 9.11 14.19 -4.34
C SER A 499 8.65 15.03 -5.53
N ARG A 500 8.72 14.43 -6.73
CA ARG A 500 8.23 15.01 -7.98
C ARG A 500 6.87 14.43 -8.37
N ASP A 501 6.26 13.65 -7.51
CA ASP A 501 4.99 13.00 -7.83
C ASP A 501 3.84 13.91 -7.42
N VAL A 502 2.90 14.06 -8.36
CA VAL A 502 1.67 14.82 -8.19
C VAL A 502 0.54 13.95 -8.71
N GLY A 503 -0.39 13.60 -7.83
CA GLY A 503 -1.50 12.73 -8.18
C GLY A 503 -2.69 13.50 -8.77
N ILE A 504 -3.71 12.73 -9.10
CA ILE A 504 -4.92 13.23 -9.75
C ILE A 504 -5.70 14.23 -8.89
N LEU A 505 -5.63 14.14 -7.55
CA LEU A 505 -6.32 15.10 -6.69
C LEU A 505 -5.70 16.49 -6.83
N SER A 506 -4.38 16.55 -6.99
CA SER A 506 -3.65 17.80 -7.17
C SER A 506 -3.79 18.34 -8.59
N THR A 507 -3.78 17.50 -9.63
CA THR A 507 -3.95 17.98 -11.02
C THR A 507 -5.37 18.43 -11.33
N SER A 508 -6.37 17.95 -10.59
CA SER A 508 -7.78 18.32 -10.79
C SER A 508 -8.20 19.63 -10.09
N LYS A 509 -7.21 20.40 -9.62
CA LYS A 509 -7.38 21.78 -9.12
C LYS A 509 -6.92 22.78 -10.17
N LEU A 510 -7.46 23.98 -10.11
CA LEU A 510 -6.90 25.13 -10.82
C LEU A 510 -5.92 25.86 -9.91
N TYR A 511 -4.90 26.46 -10.50
CA TYR A 511 -3.84 27.14 -9.76
C TYR A 511 -3.74 28.59 -10.17
N SER A 512 -3.77 29.50 -9.21
CA SER A 512 -3.52 30.92 -9.45
C SER A 512 -2.05 31.22 -9.19
N LEU A 513 -1.38 31.88 -10.13
CA LEU A 513 -0.02 32.39 -9.98
C LEU A 513 0.02 33.80 -10.56
N GLN A 514 0.22 34.81 -9.69
CA GLN A 514 0.04 36.22 -10.04
C GLN A 514 -1.34 36.45 -10.70
N ASP A 515 -1.39 37.04 -11.89
CA ASP A 515 -2.62 37.33 -12.65
C ASP A 515 -3.02 36.19 -13.62
N ARG A 516 -2.39 35.02 -13.54
CA ARG A 516 -2.61 33.89 -14.44
C ARG A 516 -3.22 32.69 -13.73
N ILE A 517 -4.05 31.95 -14.45
CA ILE A 517 -4.66 30.71 -13.97
C ILE A 517 -4.06 29.55 -14.78
N PHE A 518 -3.66 28.51 -14.08
CA PHE A 518 -3.12 27.28 -14.63
C PHE A 518 -4.08 26.13 -14.41
N ALA A 519 -4.28 25.32 -15.44
CA ALA A 519 -4.96 24.04 -15.39
C ALA A 519 -3.97 22.94 -15.77
N PHE A 520 -3.94 21.83 -15.04
CA PHE A 520 -2.99 20.75 -15.29
C PHE A 520 -3.67 19.50 -15.83
N THR A 521 -3.12 18.94 -16.92
CA THR A 521 -3.57 17.63 -17.39
C THR A 521 -3.03 16.54 -16.47
N PRO A 522 -3.81 15.49 -16.17
CA PRO A 522 -3.36 14.32 -15.41
C PRO A 522 -2.11 13.67 -16.03
N GLN A 523 -1.29 13.01 -15.20
CA GLN A 523 -0.13 12.26 -15.71
C GLN A 523 -0.53 11.12 -16.66
N THR A 524 -1.71 10.54 -16.47
CA THR A 524 -2.26 9.42 -17.26
C THR A 524 -2.55 9.74 -18.72
N VAL A 525 -2.56 11.02 -19.09
CA VAL A 525 -2.75 11.49 -20.47
C VAL A 525 -1.45 11.98 -21.11
N ASP A 526 -0.30 11.89 -20.42
CA ASP A 526 1.01 12.33 -20.93
C ASP A 526 1.68 11.23 -21.78
N LEU A 527 1.59 11.35 -23.10
CA LEU A 527 2.08 10.36 -24.08
C LEU A 527 3.60 10.38 -24.29
N GLU A 528 4.31 11.43 -23.85
CA GLU A 528 5.77 11.52 -24.05
C GLU A 528 6.52 10.49 -23.20
N GLN A 529 5.95 10.13 -22.05
CA GLN A 529 6.59 9.23 -21.08
C GLN A 529 6.03 7.81 -21.11
N TYR A 530 4.78 7.63 -21.55
CA TYR A 530 4.04 6.41 -21.26
C TYR A 530 3.35 5.83 -22.50
N TYR A 531 3.50 4.51 -22.69
CA TYR A 531 3.00 3.83 -23.89
C TYR A 531 1.65 3.16 -23.71
N MET A 532 1.23 2.83 -22.48
CA MET A 532 -0.05 2.14 -22.25
C MET A 532 -1.23 3.01 -22.69
N SER A 533 -1.10 4.34 -22.57
CA SER A 533 -2.09 5.33 -23.01
C SER A 533 -2.23 5.44 -24.54
N THR A 534 -1.31 4.82 -25.32
CA THR A 534 -1.50 4.67 -26.77
C THR A 534 -2.64 3.69 -27.12
N ASP A 535 -2.96 2.77 -26.21
CA ASP A 535 -4.18 1.98 -26.32
C ASP A 535 -5.39 2.83 -25.91
N VAL A 536 -6.18 3.22 -26.90
CA VAL A 536 -7.31 4.11 -26.75
C VAL A 536 -8.43 3.50 -25.89
N GLU A 537 -8.58 2.16 -25.88
CA GLU A 537 -9.54 1.48 -25.01
C GLU A 537 -9.08 1.50 -23.55
N PHE A 538 -7.78 1.28 -23.33
CA PHE A 538 -7.15 1.40 -22.02
C PHE A 538 -7.27 2.83 -21.49
N LEU A 539 -6.96 3.84 -22.30
CA LEU A 539 -7.08 5.25 -21.92
C LEU A 539 -8.51 5.63 -21.54
N ALA A 540 -9.50 5.23 -22.36
CA ALA A 540 -10.90 5.47 -22.07
C ALA A 540 -11.32 4.85 -20.72
N ASN A 541 -10.81 3.65 -20.42
CA ASN A 541 -11.04 2.98 -19.14
C ASN A 541 -10.36 3.71 -17.97
N THR A 542 -9.13 4.18 -18.16
CA THR A 542 -8.38 4.95 -17.16
C THR A 542 -9.10 6.26 -16.82
N ILE A 543 -9.58 7.02 -17.81
CA ILE A 543 -10.39 8.25 -17.59
C ILE A 543 -11.64 7.93 -16.75
N MET A 544 -12.33 6.83 -17.02
CA MET A 544 -13.51 6.42 -16.23
C MET A 544 -13.14 6.08 -14.78
N MET A 545 -11.99 5.45 -14.54
CA MET A 545 -11.50 5.12 -13.20
C MET A 545 -11.03 6.36 -12.44
N ASP A 546 -10.34 7.27 -13.12
CA ASP A 546 -9.87 8.55 -12.62
C ASP A 546 -11.03 9.42 -12.11
N ILE A 547 -12.10 9.55 -12.90
CA ILE A 547 -13.32 10.29 -12.53
C ILE A 547 -14.00 9.65 -11.32
N ALA A 548 -14.10 8.32 -11.28
CA ALA A 548 -14.69 7.61 -10.14
C ALA A 548 -13.84 7.83 -8.87
N PHE A 549 -12.52 7.76 -8.98
CA PHE A 549 -11.59 8.04 -7.89
C PHE A 549 -11.75 9.46 -7.34
N LEU A 550 -11.85 10.46 -8.22
CA LEU A 550 -12.11 11.85 -7.82
C LEU A 550 -13.41 11.97 -7.04
N ALA A 551 -14.52 11.42 -7.55
CA ALA A 551 -15.80 11.50 -6.87
C ALA A 551 -15.80 10.84 -5.48
N MET A 552 -15.08 9.73 -5.32
CA MET A 552 -14.97 9.04 -4.04
C MET A 552 -14.16 9.81 -3.00
N ASN A 553 -13.09 10.49 -3.43
CA ASN A 553 -12.04 11.02 -2.54
C ASN A 553 -11.98 12.56 -2.45
N TRP A 554 -12.76 13.31 -3.24
CA TRP A 554 -12.82 14.78 -3.20
C TRP A 554 -13.64 15.35 -2.01
N ARG A 555 -13.69 14.66 -0.88
CA ARG A 555 -14.62 15.00 0.21
C ARG A 555 -14.15 16.19 1.06
N HIS A 556 -12.86 16.43 1.14
CA HIS A 556 -12.26 17.38 2.10
C HIS A 556 -11.80 18.70 1.46
N MET A 557 -12.10 18.92 0.17
CA MET A 557 -11.71 20.13 -0.57
C MET A 557 -12.92 21.00 -0.90
N LEU A 558 -12.72 22.31 -0.89
CA LEU A 558 -13.74 23.29 -1.29
C LEU A 558 -13.71 23.47 -2.81
N GLY A 559 -14.90 23.54 -3.43
CA GLY A 559 -15.03 23.61 -4.88
C GLY A 559 -15.05 22.22 -5.55
N ARG A 560 -15.41 22.20 -6.83
CA ARG A 560 -15.54 20.95 -7.60
C ARG A 560 -14.21 20.56 -8.27
N PRO A 561 -13.92 19.26 -8.42
CA PRO A 561 -12.76 18.81 -9.18
C PRO A 561 -12.96 19.07 -10.67
N THR A 562 -11.93 19.62 -11.32
CA THR A 562 -11.92 19.89 -12.77
C THR A 562 -10.88 18.99 -13.45
N TYR A 563 -11.35 17.98 -14.18
CA TYR A 563 -10.54 17.03 -14.92
C TYR A 563 -10.37 17.49 -16.37
N VAL A 564 -9.13 17.83 -16.76
CA VAL A 564 -8.81 18.38 -18.08
C VAL A 564 -8.14 17.33 -18.96
N ILE A 565 -8.69 17.13 -20.16
CA ILE A 565 -8.19 16.19 -21.17
C ILE A 565 -7.84 16.98 -22.43
N VAL A 566 -6.64 16.76 -22.98
CA VAL A 566 -6.25 17.29 -24.29
C VAL A 566 -6.34 16.15 -25.31
N ALA A 567 -7.14 16.36 -26.34
CA ALA A 567 -7.28 15.49 -27.49
C ALA A 567 -6.26 15.91 -28.57
N SER A 568 -5.26 15.06 -28.80
CA SER A 568 -4.20 15.24 -29.81
C SER A 568 -4.22 14.14 -30.87
N ASP A 569 -3.28 14.21 -31.82
CA ASP A 569 -3.16 13.34 -33.01
C ASP A 569 -3.25 11.82 -32.73
N PHE A 570 -2.91 11.37 -31.51
CA PHE A 570 -3.00 9.95 -31.14
C PHE A 570 -4.44 9.41 -31.09
N LEU A 571 -5.44 10.28 -30.96
CA LEU A 571 -6.86 9.92 -31.07
C LEU A 571 -7.31 9.84 -32.53
N ASP A 572 -6.42 10.07 -33.49
CA ASP A 572 -6.70 9.95 -34.92
C ASP A 572 -6.23 8.60 -35.47
N ASP A 573 -7.13 7.61 -35.46
CA ASP A 573 -6.86 6.30 -36.08
C ASP A 573 -7.37 6.32 -37.52
N GLN A 574 -6.45 6.52 -38.48
CA GLN A 574 -6.75 6.58 -39.92
C GLN A 574 -7.78 7.65 -40.31
N GLY A 575 -7.75 8.82 -39.65
CA GLY A 575 -8.65 9.93 -39.95
C GLY A 575 -9.99 9.90 -39.20
N LYS A 576 -10.17 8.98 -38.23
CA LYS A 576 -11.37 8.87 -37.41
C LYS A 576 -11.04 8.70 -35.93
N ILE A 577 -11.91 9.23 -35.08
CA ILE A 577 -11.82 9.06 -33.63
C ILE A 577 -12.33 7.65 -33.26
N PRO A 578 -11.55 6.86 -32.50
CA PRO A 578 -11.97 5.52 -32.07
C PRO A 578 -13.30 5.52 -31.31
N LEU A 579 -14.13 4.51 -31.61
CA LEU A 579 -15.49 4.38 -31.05
C LEU A 579 -15.51 4.33 -29.52
N ALA A 580 -14.49 3.72 -28.89
CA ALA A 580 -14.37 3.65 -27.44
C ALA A 580 -14.33 5.06 -26.81
N MET A 581 -13.53 5.97 -27.36
CA MET A 581 -13.44 7.35 -26.89
C MET A 581 -14.70 8.15 -27.20
N VAL A 582 -15.26 8.01 -28.40
CA VAL A 582 -16.55 8.66 -28.74
C VAL A 582 -17.65 8.22 -27.77
N THR A 583 -17.71 6.93 -27.42
CA THR A 583 -18.69 6.39 -26.47
C THR A 583 -18.47 6.96 -25.07
N THR A 584 -17.23 7.03 -24.61
CA THR A 584 -16.87 7.63 -23.31
C THR A 584 -17.23 9.11 -23.27
N MET A 585 -16.87 9.90 -24.30
CA MET A 585 -17.20 11.32 -24.39
C MET A 585 -18.72 11.58 -24.46
N LYS A 586 -19.48 10.73 -25.16
CA LYS A 586 -20.96 10.80 -25.15
C LYS A 586 -21.56 10.49 -23.77
N LYS A 587 -20.99 9.54 -23.02
CA LYS A 587 -21.38 9.27 -21.63
C LYS A 587 -21.03 10.45 -20.70
N LEU A 588 -19.88 11.10 -20.93
CA LEU A 588 -19.54 12.34 -20.22
C LEU A 588 -20.58 13.44 -20.51
N LYS A 589 -20.97 13.60 -21.78
CA LYS A 589 -22.03 14.54 -22.19
C LYS A 589 -23.39 14.21 -21.58
N SER A 590 -23.72 12.93 -21.34
CA SER A 590 -24.98 12.53 -20.71
C SER A 590 -25.05 12.83 -19.21
N GLY A 591 -23.94 13.27 -18.58
CA GLY A 591 -23.90 13.70 -17.18
C GLY A 591 -23.70 12.59 -16.15
N TYR A 592 -23.46 11.35 -16.59
CA TYR A 592 -23.21 10.22 -15.68
C TYR A 592 -22.28 9.19 -16.31
N ILE A 593 -21.22 8.80 -15.59
CA ILE A 593 -20.27 7.78 -16.04
C ILE A 593 -19.81 6.92 -14.86
N ASN A 594 -19.81 5.60 -15.03
CA ASN A 594 -19.30 4.64 -14.04
C ASN A 594 -19.78 4.89 -12.59
N GLY A 595 -21.08 5.16 -12.39
CA GLY A 595 -21.60 5.42 -11.04
C GLY A 595 -21.41 6.87 -10.54
N THR A 596 -20.81 7.74 -11.35
CA THR A 596 -20.37 9.09 -10.96
C THR A 596 -21.11 10.16 -11.76
N ARG A 597 -21.57 11.21 -11.07
CA ARG A 597 -22.16 12.40 -11.71
C ARG A 597 -21.06 13.29 -12.29
N VAL A 598 -21.21 13.66 -13.55
CA VAL A 598 -20.25 14.49 -14.28
C VAL A 598 -20.93 15.68 -14.94
N THR A 599 -20.17 16.73 -15.21
CA THR A 599 -20.61 17.87 -16.03
C THR A 599 -19.52 18.19 -17.04
N LEU A 600 -19.82 17.97 -18.32
CA LEU A 600 -18.97 18.35 -19.44
C LEU A 600 -19.23 19.81 -19.81
N GLY A 601 -18.19 20.63 -19.95
CA GLY A 601 -18.33 22.05 -20.29
C GLY A 601 -16.99 22.71 -20.62
N ASN A 602 -17.05 24.03 -20.84
CA ASN A 602 -15.88 24.85 -21.15
C ASN A 602 -15.12 25.22 -19.87
N LEU A 603 -13.81 25.45 -19.99
CA LEU A 603 -12.98 25.76 -18.82
C LEU A 603 -13.37 27.08 -18.16
N ASN A 604 -13.71 28.09 -18.97
CA ASN A 604 -14.15 29.41 -18.48
C ASN A 604 -15.46 29.36 -17.69
N ASP A 605 -16.36 28.43 -18.01
CA ASP A 605 -17.64 28.29 -17.32
C ASP A 605 -17.47 27.72 -15.91
N PHE A 606 -16.41 26.93 -15.70
CA PHE A 606 -16.16 26.25 -14.44
C PHE A 606 -15.36 27.06 -13.42
N LEU A 607 -14.65 28.11 -13.84
CA LEU A 607 -13.81 28.95 -12.96
C LEU A 607 -14.48 29.35 -11.64
N SER A 608 -15.76 29.71 -11.64
CA SER A 608 -16.49 30.14 -10.43
C SER A 608 -16.83 29.02 -9.45
N THR A 609 -16.71 27.76 -9.87
CA THR A 609 -17.14 26.56 -9.14
C THR A 609 -16.00 25.56 -8.89
N SER A 610 -14.90 25.67 -9.64
CA SER A 610 -13.70 24.86 -9.49
C SER A 610 -12.97 25.14 -8.17
N CYS A 611 -12.23 24.14 -7.68
CA CYS A 611 -11.27 24.34 -6.60
C CYS A 611 -10.04 25.12 -7.13
N ILE A 612 -9.75 26.29 -6.57
CA ILE A 612 -8.61 27.13 -6.95
C ILE A 612 -7.63 27.24 -5.77
N THR A 613 -6.36 26.90 -5.99
CA THR A 613 -5.28 27.04 -5.01
C THR A 613 -4.25 28.06 -5.49
N ASN A 614 -3.66 28.83 -4.57
CA ASN A 614 -2.65 29.85 -4.91
C ASN A 614 -1.22 29.28 -4.81
N LEU A 615 -0.38 29.54 -5.81
CA LEU A 615 1.06 29.20 -5.83
C LEU A 615 1.95 30.36 -5.37
N SER A 616 1.47 31.16 -4.41
CA SER A 616 2.16 32.34 -3.87
C SER A 616 3.52 32.07 -3.24
N PHE A 617 3.79 30.81 -2.85
CA PHE A 617 5.08 30.39 -2.30
C PHE A 617 6.24 30.43 -3.32
N LEU A 618 5.95 30.61 -4.62
CA LEU A 618 6.96 30.73 -5.68
C LEU A 618 7.62 32.12 -5.76
N GLY A 619 7.13 33.10 -4.98
CA GLY A 619 7.71 34.44 -4.91
C GLY A 619 9.09 34.48 -4.24
N SER A 620 9.91 35.47 -4.59
CA SER A 620 11.25 35.73 -4.02
C SER A 620 11.18 36.37 -2.63
N GLN A 621 10.60 35.66 -1.67
CA GLN A 621 10.42 36.14 -0.29
C GLN A 621 11.74 36.26 0.49
N GLU A 622 12.73 35.40 0.25
CA GLU A 622 14.07 35.51 0.88
C GLU A 622 14.79 36.82 0.49
N ASP A 623 14.52 37.33 -0.71
CA ASP A 623 15.12 38.56 -1.26
C ASP A 623 14.32 39.83 -0.91
N GLY A 624 13.23 39.70 -0.14
CA GLY A 624 12.34 40.82 0.21
C GLY A 624 11.48 41.33 -0.94
N LEU A 625 11.32 40.56 -2.02
CA LEU A 625 10.55 40.90 -3.23
C LEU A 625 9.42 39.88 -3.44
N PRO A 626 8.36 39.90 -2.62
CA PRO A 626 7.30 38.88 -2.67
C PRO A 626 6.48 38.90 -3.97
N ASP A 627 6.40 40.05 -4.65
CA ASP A 627 5.62 40.21 -5.89
C ASP A 627 6.35 39.68 -7.13
N LYS A 628 7.66 39.44 -7.03
CA LYS A 628 8.47 38.89 -8.13
C LYS A 628 8.67 37.39 -7.95
N LEU A 629 8.51 36.64 -9.05
CA LEU A 629 8.81 35.21 -9.06
C LEU A 629 10.32 34.98 -8.93
N ASN A 630 10.68 33.83 -8.39
CA ASN A 630 12.07 33.38 -8.41
C ASN A 630 12.56 33.29 -9.87
N PRO A 631 13.73 33.87 -10.23
CA PRO A 631 14.25 33.84 -11.60
C PRO A 631 14.37 32.44 -12.20
N GLN A 632 14.64 31.42 -11.38
CA GLN A 632 14.69 30.02 -11.84
C GLN A 632 13.31 29.48 -12.24
N VAL A 633 12.26 29.92 -11.54
CA VAL A 633 10.87 29.56 -11.83
C VAL A 633 10.40 30.28 -13.08
N GLU A 634 10.72 31.57 -13.22
CA GLU A 634 10.41 32.37 -14.39
C GLU A 634 11.05 31.78 -15.65
N GLN A 635 12.36 31.49 -15.61
CA GLN A 635 13.06 30.82 -16.71
C GLN A 635 12.44 29.46 -17.05
N TYR A 636 12.11 28.64 -16.04
CA TYR A 636 11.52 27.33 -16.26
C TYR A 636 10.15 27.41 -16.94
N LEU A 637 9.31 28.35 -16.50
CA LEU A 637 8.00 28.62 -17.10
C LEU A 637 8.20 29.12 -18.54
N GLU A 638 9.09 30.08 -18.81
CA GLU A 638 9.37 30.54 -20.17
C GLU A 638 9.84 29.42 -21.11
N GLU A 639 10.72 28.52 -20.65
CA GLU A 639 11.21 27.38 -21.43
C GLU A 639 10.12 26.34 -21.75
N HIS A 640 9.18 26.12 -20.83
CA HIS A 640 8.11 25.11 -20.98
C HIS A 640 6.86 25.67 -21.64
N MET A 641 6.59 26.96 -21.51
CA MET A 641 5.49 27.65 -22.16
C MET A 641 5.69 27.81 -23.67
N MET A 642 6.95 27.85 -24.14
CA MET A 642 7.28 28.11 -25.56
C MET A 642 7.36 26.86 -26.44
N LYS A 643 7.16 25.64 -25.91
CA LYS A 643 7.20 24.40 -26.71
C LYS A 643 5.79 23.98 -27.13
N CYS A 644 5.36 24.41 -28.32
CA CYS A 644 4.32 23.71 -29.07
C CYS A 644 4.79 22.27 -29.34
N LEU A 645 3.89 21.30 -29.11
CA LEU A 645 4.08 19.83 -29.17
C LEU A 645 4.44 19.25 -30.55
N THR A 646 5.08 20.00 -31.44
CA THR A 646 5.29 19.58 -32.83
C THR A 646 6.74 19.19 -33.10
N HIS A 647 7.10 17.93 -32.86
CA HIS A 647 8.30 17.32 -33.46
C HIS A 647 8.01 15.89 -33.92
N LYS A 648 7.74 15.70 -35.23
CA LYS A 648 7.76 14.39 -35.90
C LYS A 648 9.11 14.23 -36.62
N ALA A 649 9.98 13.37 -36.11
CA ALA A 649 11.20 12.95 -36.81
C ALA A 649 10.84 11.98 -37.96
N THR A 650 11.36 12.23 -39.17
CA THR A 650 11.00 11.45 -40.37
C THR A 650 12.21 10.69 -40.92
N LEU A 651 12.90 9.93 -40.07
CA LEU A 651 14.17 9.26 -40.42
C LEU A 651 14.04 8.06 -41.37
N LEU A 652 12.86 7.48 -41.53
CA LEU A 652 12.68 6.20 -42.25
C LEU A 652 11.72 6.27 -43.45
N LYS A 653 11.68 7.37 -44.23
CA LYS A 653 10.93 7.41 -45.51
C LYS A 653 11.66 8.11 -46.69
N ARG A 654 11.82 7.33 -47.79
CA ARG A 654 11.91 7.63 -49.26
C ARG A 654 13.26 8.09 -49.89
N PRO A 655 13.47 7.92 -51.24
CA PRO A 655 12.63 7.33 -52.29
C PRO A 655 13.21 6.05 -52.97
N VAL A 656 12.32 5.32 -53.63
CA VAL A 656 12.61 4.12 -54.43
C VAL A 656 13.49 4.48 -55.64
N SER A 657 14.66 3.84 -55.74
CA SER A 657 15.39 3.69 -57.00
C SER A 657 15.38 2.22 -57.40
N ARG A 658 14.70 1.90 -58.50
CA ARG A 658 14.70 0.57 -59.12
C ARG A 658 16.12 0.25 -59.62
N ASN A 659 16.78 -0.75 -59.04
CA ASN A 659 17.41 -1.89 -59.74
C ASN A 659 18.39 -2.69 -58.86
N ARG A 660 18.01 -3.92 -58.49
CA ARG A 660 18.63 -5.20 -58.87
C ARG A 660 18.11 -6.29 -57.93
N THR A 661 17.43 -7.28 -58.49
CA THR A 661 16.97 -8.47 -57.79
C THR A 661 18.16 -9.32 -57.32
N LEU A 662 18.51 -9.21 -56.04
CA LEU A 662 19.22 -10.27 -55.32
C LEU A 662 18.16 -11.21 -54.73
N ARG A 663 18.08 -12.42 -55.26
CA ARG A 663 17.37 -13.53 -54.60
C ARG A 663 18.07 -13.81 -53.27
N ARG A 664 17.55 -13.31 -52.14
CA ARG A 664 17.87 -13.85 -50.81
C ARG A 664 16.70 -14.71 -50.32
N ARG A 665 16.92 -16.03 -50.30
CA ARG A 665 16.15 -16.97 -49.48
C ARG A 665 16.74 -16.93 -48.09
N MET A 666 16.25 -16.08 -47.21
CA MET A 666 16.31 -16.28 -45.76
C MET A 666 15.09 -15.60 -45.16
N SER A 667 14.06 -16.39 -44.83
CA SER A 667 13.00 -15.95 -43.93
C SER A 667 13.60 -15.98 -42.53
N VAL A 668 14.04 -14.84 -42.03
CA VAL A 668 14.68 -14.70 -40.71
C VAL A 668 13.61 -14.29 -39.71
N LYS A 669 13.08 -15.28 -38.98
CA LYS A 669 12.23 -15.08 -37.80
C LYS A 669 12.81 -15.94 -36.70
N GLY A 670 13.31 -15.36 -35.60
CA GLY A 670 13.71 -16.24 -34.50
C GLY A 670 14.43 -15.67 -33.29
N ALA A 671 15.18 -14.57 -33.40
CA ALA A 671 15.98 -14.09 -32.26
C ALA A 671 15.09 -13.52 -31.15
N ILE A 672 14.19 -12.60 -31.49
CA ILE A 672 13.15 -12.09 -30.60
C ILE A 672 12.21 -13.21 -30.11
N LYS A 673 11.93 -14.22 -30.95
CA LYS A 673 11.04 -15.34 -30.56
C LYS A 673 11.66 -16.21 -29.47
N LYS A 674 12.96 -16.49 -29.54
CA LYS A 674 13.70 -17.27 -28.52
C LYS A 674 13.85 -16.54 -27.18
N THR A 675 13.84 -15.20 -27.16
CA THR A 675 13.89 -14.41 -25.91
C THR A 675 12.52 -14.24 -25.24
N ARG A 676 11.43 -14.60 -25.93
CA ARG A 676 10.03 -14.41 -25.49
C ARG A 676 9.36 -15.68 -24.95
N SER A 677 10.06 -16.82 -24.84
CA SER A 677 9.48 -18.06 -24.32
C SER A 677 9.37 -18.00 -22.78
N ILE A 678 8.19 -17.63 -22.28
CA ILE A 678 7.86 -17.57 -20.84
C ILE A 678 7.81 -18.98 -20.21
N ILE A 679 7.59 -20.00 -21.04
CA ILE A 679 7.45 -21.42 -20.66
C ILE A 679 8.63 -22.22 -21.24
N ASN A 680 9.80 -22.17 -20.61
CA ASN A 680 10.80 -23.24 -20.74
C ASN A 680 10.55 -24.30 -19.65
N ILE A 681 9.34 -24.87 -19.63
CA ILE A 681 9.15 -26.20 -19.03
C ILE A 681 9.22 -27.14 -20.22
N GLU A 682 10.44 -27.53 -20.59
CA GLU A 682 10.60 -28.76 -21.34
C GLU A 682 9.85 -29.83 -20.57
N THR A 683 8.93 -30.49 -21.26
CA THR A 683 8.21 -31.66 -20.77
C THR A 683 9.15 -32.87 -20.83
N GLU A 684 10.41 -32.70 -20.41
CA GLU A 684 11.43 -33.73 -20.32
C GLU A 684 11.77 -33.98 -18.83
N HIS A 685 11.11 -35.02 -18.31
CA HIS A 685 11.71 -36.07 -17.49
C HIS A 685 12.95 -35.68 -16.63
N ILE A 686 12.72 -35.17 -15.42
CA ILE A 686 13.76 -35.09 -14.39
C ILE A 686 13.93 -36.47 -13.74
N GLY A 687 14.86 -37.26 -14.29
CA GLY A 687 15.41 -38.44 -13.64
C GLY A 687 16.35 -38.06 -12.51
N PHE A 688 16.21 -38.73 -11.38
CA PHE A 688 17.17 -38.71 -10.28
C PHE A 688 18.48 -39.39 -10.73
N GLU A 689 19.56 -38.63 -10.86
CA GLU A 689 20.92 -39.18 -10.77
C GLU A 689 21.55 -38.78 -9.43
N GLN A 690 22.08 -39.79 -8.75
CA GLN A 690 22.65 -39.73 -7.41
C GLN A 690 23.91 -38.86 -7.39
N ALA A 691 23.90 -37.79 -6.60
CA ALA A 691 25.11 -37.03 -6.28
C ALA A 691 25.99 -37.83 -5.30
N ALA A 692 27.20 -38.18 -5.74
CA ALA A 692 28.28 -38.67 -4.89
C ALA A 692 28.81 -37.53 -3.97
N PRO A 693 29.39 -37.85 -2.80
CA PRO A 693 29.73 -36.84 -1.80
C PRO A 693 31.05 -36.14 -2.17
N VAL A 694 31.01 -34.81 -2.32
CA VAL A 694 32.21 -33.97 -2.42
C VAL A 694 32.43 -33.28 -1.08
N THR A 695 33.55 -33.63 -0.45
CA THR A 695 34.08 -33.06 0.79
C THR A 695 34.39 -31.56 0.68
N PRO A 696 34.24 -30.77 1.77
CA PRO A 696 34.57 -29.35 1.77
C PRO A 696 36.07 -29.15 2.01
N THR A 697 36.78 -28.60 1.03
CA THR A 697 38.10 -27.99 1.24
C THR A 697 37.94 -26.49 1.51
N THR A 698 38.23 -26.12 2.75
CA THR A 698 38.56 -24.78 3.22
C THR A 698 39.69 -24.17 2.39
N GLU A 699 39.43 -23.03 1.73
CA GLU A 699 40.46 -22.04 1.41
C GLU A 699 39.95 -20.63 1.74
N THR A 700 40.50 -20.11 2.84
CA THR A 700 40.53 -18.69 3.22
C THR A 700 41.23 -17.86 2.15
N SER A 701 40.53 -16.88 1.57
CA SER A 701 41.17 -15.73 0.92
C SER A 701 40.65 -14.43 1.52
N VAL A 702 41.60 -13.71 2.11
CA VAL A 702 41.46 -12.40 2.76
C VAL A 702 41.33 -11.35 1.67
N VAL A 703 40.20 -10.65 1.61
CA VAL A 703 40.04 -9.45 0.76
C VAL A 703 40.35 -8.22 1.61
N SER A 704 41.54 -7.67 1.39
CA SER A 704 41.96 -6.36 1.85
C SER A 704 41.23 -5.25 1.08
N SER A 705 40.66 -4.31 1.83
CA SER A 705 39.98 -3.11 1.34
C SER A 705 40.95 -2.14 0.64
N PRO A 706 40.58 -1.51 -0.50
CA PRO A 706 41.23 -0.29 -0.93
C PRO A 706 40.53 0.94 -0.32
N VAL A 707 41.38 1.82 0.19
CA VAL A 707 41.08 3.09 0.86
C VAL A 707 40.39 4.08 -0.09
N LEU A 708 39.40 4.79 0.47
CA LEU A 708 38.66 5.92 -0.09
C LEU A 708 39.58 7.02 -0.66
N SER A 709 39.25 7.55 -1.83
CA SER A 709 39.72 8.86 -2.28
C SER A 709 38.55 9.87 -2.38
N PRO A 710 38.80 11.18 -2.21
CA PRO A 710 37.76 12.17 -1.94
C PRO A 710 36.94 12.52 -3.18
N TRP A 711 35.62 12.48 -3.04
CA TRP A 711 34.66 12.81 -4.08
C TRP A 711 34.70 14.31 -4.37
N LYS A 712 35.07 14.69 -5.59
CA LYS A 712 34.83 16.05 -6.11
C LYS A 712 33.34 16.19 -6.44
N ALA A 713 32.73 17.25 -5.93
CA ALA A 713 31.34 17.61 -6.19
C ALA A 713 31.08 17.80 -7.69
N VAL A 714 30.11 17.05 -8.23
CA VAL A 714 29.51 17.28 -9.55
C VAL A 714 28.19 18.05 -9.32
N PRO A 715 27.97 19.21 -9.96
CA PRO A 715 26.73 19.95 -9.86
C PRO A 715 25.69 19.47 -10.90
N ARG A 716 24.42 19.43 -10.46
CA ARG A 716 23.15 19.45 -11.24
C ARG A 716 22.88 18.24 -12.15
N SER A 717 21.80 17.50 -11.84
CA SER A 717 21.27 16.41 -12.65
C SER A 717 20.33 16.92 -13.76
N PRO A 718 20.55 16.52 -15.03
CA PRO A 718 19.59 16.68 -16.12
C PRO A 718 18.51 15.58 -16.09
N SER A 719 17.60 15.59 -17.06
CA SER A 719 16.44 14.69 -17.19
C SER A 719 16.80 13.19 -17.01
N PRO A 720 15.92 12.36 -16.40
CA PRO A 720 16.21 10.94 -16.15
C PRO A 720 16.40 10.06 -17.40
N GLU A 721 16.07 10.57 -18.61
CA GLU A 721 16.32 9.86 -19.88
C GLU A 721 17.80 9.85 -20.30
N ASP A 722 18.63 10.68 -19.64
CA ASP A 722 20.05 10.86 -19.93
C ASP A 722 20.97 10.02 -19.02
N ILE A 723 20.42 9.27 -18.07
CA ILE A 723 21.19 8.42 -17.16
C ILE A 723 21.23 7.00 -17.72
N THR A 724 22.38 6.57 -18.25
CA THR A 724 22.65 5.16 -18.54
C THR A 724 22.44 4.35 -17.26
N PRO A 725 21.56 3.33 -17.24
CA PRO A 725 21.28 2.58 -16.02
C PRO A 725 22.57 1.96 -15.46
N LEU A 726 22.79 2.06 -14.14
CA LEU A 726 24.01 1.57 -13.47
C LEU A 726 24.27 0.06 -13.71
N TRP A 727 23.24 -0.73 -13.97
CA TRP A 727 23.38 -2.15 -14.30
C TRP A 727 23.98 -2.39 -15.71
N LYS A 728 23.84 -1.44 -16.65
CA LYS A 728 24.53 -1.47 -17.95
C LYS A 728 26.00 -1.04 -17.85
N LEU A 729 26.38 -0.29 -16.79
CA LEU A 729 27.79 0.02 -16.52
C LEU A 729 28.56 -1.17 -15.91
N ASN A 730 27.85 -2.11 -15.26
CA ASN A 730 28.45 -3.22 -14.51
C ASN A 730 28.40 -4.58 -15.23
N GLN A 731 28.04 -4.62 -16.51
CA GLN A 731 28.15 -5.85 -17.30
C GLN A 731 29.61 -6.08 -17.70
N THR A 732 30.27 -7.05 -17.07
CA THR A 732 31.28 -7.82 -17.79
C THR A 732 30.55 -8.59 -18.91
N PRO A 733 31.08 -8.65 -20.15
CA PRO A 733 30.45 -9.42 -21.20
C PRO A 733 30.47 -10.89 -20.77
N ARG A 734 29.36 -11.39 -20.22
CA ARG A 734 29.20 -12.81 -19.96
C ARG A 734 29.11 -13.46 -21.33
N LEU A 735 30.13 -14.25 -21.69
CA LEU A 735 30.08 -15.11 -22.85
C LEU A 735 28.80 -15.95 -22.76
N ARG A 736 27.80 -15.64 -23.60
CA ARG A 736 26.90 -16.68 -24.08
C ARG A 736 27.79 -17.79 -24.61
N MET A 737 27.43 -19.04 -24.33
CA MET A 737 27.79 -20.12 -25.25
C MET A 737 27.23 -19.68 -26.61
N THR A 738 28.11 -19.18 -27.47
CA THR A 738 27.84 -18.72 -28.83
C THR A 738 27.47 -19.94 -29.66
N SER A 739 26.27 -20.45 -29.46
CA SER A 739 25.66 -21.42 -30.36
C SER A 739 24.43 -20.77 -30.95
N GLU A 740 24.58 -20.34 -32.21
CA GLU A 740 23.52 -19.92 -33.14
C GLU A 740 22.82 -18.57 -32.88
N THR A 741 23.54 -17.46 -32.98
CA THR A 741 22.91 -16.18 -33.35
C THR A 741 23.09 -15.96 -34.86
N GLN A 742 21.98 -15.73 -35.56
CA GLN A 742 21.90 -15.68 -37.02
C GLN A 742 22.71 -14.54 -37.68
N TYR A 743 23.23 -13.61 -36.88
CA TYR A 743 23.99 -12.42 -37.29
C TYR A 743 25.45 -12.42 -36.82
N ALA A 744 25.92 -13.53 -36.21
CA ALA A 744 27.27 -13.63 -35.63
C ALA A 744 28.40 -13.37 -36.65
N ASP A 745 28.19 -13.72 -37.92
CA ASP A 745 29.17 -13.59 -39.00
C ASP A 745 28.94 -12.32 -39.88
N THR A 746 28.05 -11.41 -39.50
CA THR A 746 27.70 -10.22 -40.31
C THR A 746 28.36 -8.95 -39.76
N GLU A 747 28.98 -8.14 -40.63
CA GLU A 747 29.58 -6.86 -40.24
C GLU A 747 28.52 -5.81 -39.85
N VAL A 748 28.88 -4.90 -38.94
CA VAL A 748 27.97 -3.85 -38.43
C VAL A 748 27.44 -2.94 -39.54
N GLU A 749 28.24 -2.62 -40.55
CA GLU A 749 27.80 -1.83 -41.71
C GLU A 749 26.78 -2.58 -42.58
N GLU A 750 26.92 -3.91 -42.74
CA GLU A 750 25.95 -4.73 -43.46
C GLU A 750 24.64 -4.83 -42.67
N LEU A 751 24.69 -4.95 -41.34
CA LEU A 751 23.50 -4.91 -40.47
C LEU A 751 22.75 -3.58 -40.55
N LEU A 752 23.46 -2.44 -40.55
CA LEU A 752 22.85 -1.12 -40.73
C LEU A 752 22.24 -0.94 -42.13
N THR A 753 22.79 -1.61 -43.14
CA THR A 753 22.23 -1.63 -44.50
C THR A 753 20.96 -2.48 -44.55
N MET A 754 20.99 -3.68 -43.95
CA MET A 754 19.82 -4.56 -43.81
C MET A 754 18.68 -3.89 -43.04
N LEU A 755 18.99 -3.14 -41.98
CA LEU A 755 18.01 -2.38 -41.21
C LEU A 755 17.27 -1.34 -42.07
N ARG A 756 17.97 -0.69 -43.01
CA ARG A 756 17.38 0.31 -43.93
C ARG A 756 16.54 -0.33 -45.03
N GLU A 757 16.95 -1.51 -45.50
CA GLU A 757 16.26 -2.23 -46.57
C GLU A 757 15.04 -3.03 -46.08
N SER A 758 14.98 -3.38 -44.79
CA SER A 758 13.87 -4.14 -44.24
C SER A 758 12.58 -3.32 -44.17
N GLU A 759 11.50 -3.87 -44.72
CA GLU A 759 10.14 -3.31 -44.61
C GLU A 759 9.39 -3.84 -43.36
N HIS A 760 9.89 -4.90 -42.72
CA HIS A 760 9.25 -5.58 -41.60
C HIS A 760 9.83 -5.12 -40.25
N LEU A 761 8.98 -4.56 -39.39
CA LEU A 761 9.40 -4.05 -38.08
C LEU A 761 9.98 -5.12 -37.15
N GLU A 762 9.54 -6.39 -37.28
CA GLU A 762 10.09 -7.51 -36.48
C GLU A 762 11.57 -7.77 -36.82
N GLU A 763 11.94 -7.74 -38.10
CA GLU A 763 13.33 -7.93 -38.55
C GLU A 763 14.20 -6.73 -38.17
N GLN A 764 13.65 -5.51 -38.28
CA GLN A 764 14.32 -4.32 -37.75
C GLN A 764 14.58 -4.44 -36.24
N GLY A 765 13.64 -5.02 -35.49
CA GLY A 765 13.79 -5.33 -34.07
C GLY A 765 14.89 -6.33 -33.80
N ASP A 766 14.94 -7.44 -34.53
CA ASP A 766 15.96 -8.50 -34.38
C ASP A 766 17.39 -7.92 -34.61
N ILE A 767 17.55 -7.10 -35.67
CA ILE A 767 18.82 -6.46 -36.00
C ILE A 767 19.22 -5.46 -34.90
N LEU A 768 18.29 -4.63 -34.43
CA LEU A 768 18.57 -3.63 -33.39
C LEU A 768 18.88 -4.29 -32.04
N GLN A 769 18.21 -5.39 -31.67
CA GLN A 769 18.55 -6.15 -30.46
C GLN A 769 19.99 -6.66 -30.52
N TYR A 770 20.40 -7.23 -31.65
CA TYR A 770 21.78 -7.70 -31.84
C TYR A 770 22.80 -6.54 -31.75
N LEU A 771 22.49 -5.37 -32.33
CA LEU A 771 23.35 -4.18 -32.21
C LEU A 771 23.43 -3.65 -30.78
N VAL A 772 22.33 -3.68 -30.02
CA VAL A 772 22.31 -3.29 -28.61
C VAL A 772 23.17 -4.24 -27.77
N ASP A 773 23.08 -5.54 -28.00
CA ASP A 773 23.82 -6.56 -27.26
C ASP A 773 25.33 -6.53 -27.57
N THR A 774 25.71 -6.18 -28.79
CA THR A 774 27.11 -6.21 -29.24
C THR A 774 27.84 -4.86 -29.13
N GLN A 775 27.18 -3.76 -29.47
CA GLN A 775 27.78 -2.41 -29.57
C GLN A 775 27.28 -1.43 -28.50
N GLY A 776 26.12 -1.71 -27.88
CA GLY A 776 25.49 -0.84 -26.90
C GLY A 776 24.65 0.29 -27.51
N LEU A 777 23.82 0.92 -26.67
CA LEU A 777 22.83 1.93 -27.08
C LEU A 777 23.44 3.22 -27.64
N ASN A 778 24.63 3.60 -27.16
CA ASN A 778 25.27 4.88 -27.52
C ASN A 778 26.20 4.75 -28.73
N TYR A 779 26.18 3.61 -29.43
CA TYR A 779 26.96 3.41 -30.63
C TYR A 779 26.52 4.38 -31.72
N ASP A 780 27.48 5.11 -32.29
CA ASP A 780 27.27 6.04 -33.39
C ASP A 780 27.11 5.26 -34.70
N THR A 781 26.00 5.48 -35.39
CA THR A 781 25.66 4.75 -36.63
C THR A 781 26.31 5.37 -37.87
N GLY A 782 27.04 6.48 -37.72
CA GLY A 782 27.65 7.24 -38.80
C GLY A 782 26.64 8.08 -39.62
N MET A 783 25.37 8.11 -39.20
CA MET A 783 24.32 8.94 -39.82
C MET A 783 24.22 10.29 -39.10
N MET A 784 23.95 11.36 -39.86
CA MET A 784 23.77 12.71 -39.32
C MET A 784 22.36 13.22 -39.61
N GLU A 785 21.68 13.75 -38.59
CA GLU A 785 20.40 14.45 -38.71
C GLU A 785 20.52 15.82 -38.05
N GLU A 786 20.19 16.89 -38.79
CA GLU A 786 20.31 18.30 -38.33
C GLU A 786 21.68 18.67 -37.71
N GLY A 787 22.76 17.97 -38.09
CA GLY A 787 24.10 18.17 -37.56
C GLY A 787 24.42 17.40 -36.26
N LYS A 788 23.52 16.52 -35.79
CA LYS A 788 23.76 15.58 -34.68
C LYS A 788 23.95 14.15 -35.20
N ALA A 789 24.86 13.42 -34.57
CA ALA A 789 25.08 12.00 -34.87
C ALA A 789 23.92 11.15 -34.36
N VAL A 790 23.39 10.27 -35.20
CA VAL A 790 22.30 9.34 -34.88
C VAL A 790 22.89 8.10 -34.22
N THR A 791 22.42 7.79 -33.02
CA THR A 791 22.85 6.61 -32.26
C THR A 791 21.90 5.43 -32.48
N VAL A 792 22.33 4.22 -32.09
CA VAL A 792 21.45 3.03 -32.04
C VAL A 792 20.22 3.30 -31.15
N LYS A 793 20.36 4.07 -30.07
CA LYS A 793 19.23 4.52 -29.21
C LYS A 793 18.19 5.29 -30.01
N ASP A 794 18.60 6.14 -30.95
CA ASP A 794 17.68 6.97 -31.74
C ASP A 794 16.94 6.12 -32.78
N LEU A 795 17.64 5.21 -33.46
CA LEU A 795 17.00 4.23 -34.36
C LEU A 795 15.98 3.37 -33.62
N LEU A 796 16.30 2.96 -32.39
CA LEU A 796 15.41 2.18 -31.54
C LEU A 796 14.18 2.97 -31.09
N LYS A 797 14.30 4.29 -30.80
CA LYS A 797 13.15 5.17 -30.55
C LYS A 797 12.22 5.25 -31.75
N VAL A 798 12.77 5.39 -32.96
CA VAL A 798 11.96 5.43 -34.19
C VAL A 798 11.24 4.09 -34.43
N LEU A 799 11.92 2.96 -34.20
CA LEU A 799 11.28 1.64 -34.27
C LEU A 799 10.13 1.54 -33.27
N TYR A 800 10.36 1.97 -32.03
CA TYR A 800 9.36 1.97 -30.97
C TYR A 800 8.13 2.82 -31.32
N GLU A 801 8.30 4.04 -31.84
CA GLU A 801 7.20 4.90 -32.27
C GLU A 801 6.37 4.26 -33.40
N LYS A 802 7.06 3.66 -34.38
CA LYS A 802 6.41 2.92 -35.46
C LYS A 802 5.65 1.68 -34.96
N ALA A 803 6.23 0.95 -34.00
CA ALA A 803 5.58 -0.21 -33.39
C ALA A 803 4.31 0.20 -32.62
N CYS A 804 4.32 1.35 -31.95
CA CYS A 804 3.13 1.91 -31.30
C CYS A 804 2.05 2.29 -32.33
N GLN A 805 2.44 2.97 -33.44
CA GLN A 805 1.51 3.33 -34.52
C GLN A 805 0.86 2.10 -35.19
N GLN A 806 1.62 1.02 -35.35
CA GLN A 806 1.12 -0.25 -35.92
C GLN A 806 0.48 -1.18 -34.87
N LYS A 807 0.45 -0.79 -33.59
CA LYS A 807 -0.10 -1.56 -32.46
C LYS A 807 0.52 -2.97 -32.33
N LEU A 808 1.82 -3.11 -32.63
CA LEU A 808 2.57 -4.37 -32.49
C LEU A 808 3.07 -4.53 -31.05
N TRP A 809 2.17 -4.87 -30.12
CA TRP A 809 2.42 -4.79 -28.67
C TRP A 809 3.61 -5.61 -28.17
N GLY A 810 3.87 -6.80 -28.73
CA GLY A 810 5.05 -7.58 -28.35
C GLY A 810 6.36 -6.87 -28.70
N LEU A 811 6.41 -6.18 -29.85
CA LEU A 811 7.56 -5.37 -30.26
C LEU A 811 7.64 -4.06 -29.45
N VAL A 812 6.51 -3.45 -29.09
CA VAL A 812 6.47 -2.28 -28.21
C VAL A 812 7.07 -2.60 -26.84
N ARG A 813 6.64 -3.70 -26.19
CA ARG A 813 7.16 -4.13 -24.88
C ARG A 813 8.66 -4.40 -24.93
N HIS A 814 9.11 -5.10 -25.98
CA HIS A 814 10.51 -5.46 -26.18
C HIS A 814 11.41 -4.22 -26.39
N THR A 815 11.02 -3.33 -27.31
CA THR A 815 11.77 -2.09 -27.59
C THR A 815 11.73 -1.10 -26.42
N ALA A 816 10.61 -1.03 -25.69
CA ALA A 816 10.49 -0.26 -24.46
C ALA A 816 11.44 -0.78 -23.36
N GLY A 817 11.55 -2.10 -23.19
CA GLY A 817 12.49 -2.73 -22.25
C GLY A 817 13.94 -2.39 -22.58
N MET A 818 14.35 -2.55 -23.84
CA MET A 818 15.70 -2.19 -24.32
C MET A 818 16.06 -0.71 -24.11
N LEU A 819 15.13 0.20 -24.45
CA LEU A 819 15.26 1.65 -24.24
C LEU A 819 15.26 2.03 -22.77
N GLY A 820 14.82 1.11 -21.90
CA GLY A 820 14.58 1.38 -20.51
C GLY A 820 13.50 2.42 -20.28
N LYS A 821 12.44 2.39 -21.10
CA LYS A 821 11.20 3.11 -20.80
C LYS A 821 10.56 2.53 -19.53
N ARG A 822 9.65 3.28 -18.94
CA ARG A 822 9.03 2.98 -17.65
C ARG A 822 7.52 2.90 -17.82
N VAL A 823 6.88 2.03 -17.04
CA VAL A 823 5.43 2.06 -16.87
C VAL A 823 5.09 3.14 -15.83
N GLU A 824 4.02 3.90 -16.08
CA GLU A 824 3.61 5.02 -15.20
C GLU A 824 3.35 4.56 -13.77
N ASP A 825 3.70 5.41 -12.81
CA ASP A 825 3.37 5.22 -11.40
C ASP A 825 3.84 3.87 -10.82
N LEU A 826 4.85 3.19 -11.39
CA LEU A 826 5.23 1.83 -10.94
C LEU A 826 5.55 1.74 -9.44
N ALA A 827 6.40 2.63 -8.92
CA ALA A 827 6.74 2.63 -7.50
C ALA A 827 5.50 2.93 -6.63
N LYS A 828 4.63 3.82 -7.09
CA LYS A 828 3.35 4.14 -6.44
C LYS A 828 2.36 2.98 -6.52
N ALA A 829 2.31 2.23 -7.61
CA ALA A 829 1.46 1.06 -7.79
C ALA A 829 1.88 -0.08 -6.85
N VAL A 830 3.19 -0.36 -6.76
CA VAL A 830 3.73 -1.32 -5.78
C VAL A 830 3.45 -0.83 -4.36
N THR A 831 3.65 0.46 -4.10
CA THR A 831 3.29 1.07 -2.82
C THR A 831 1.80 0.87 -2.50
N ASP A 832 0.89 1.10 -3.44
CA ASP A 832 -0.56 0.95 -3.28
C ASP A 832 -0.97 -0.49 -2.91
N LEU A 833 -0.25 -1.48 -3.44
CA LEU A 833 -0.43 -2.90 -3.10
C LEU A 833 0.09 -3.21 -1.68
N LEU A 834 1.31 -2.77 -1.37
CA LEU A 834 1.95 -2.99 -0.07
C LEU A 834 1.20 -2.30 1.07
N VAL A 835 0.76 -1.06 0.84
CA VAL A 835 -0.05 -0.25 1.76
C VAL A 835 -1.33 -0.97 2.15
N ARG A 836 -1.99 -1.64 1.19
CA ARG A 836 -3.19 -2.47 1.43
C ARG A 836 -2.86 -3.88 1.91
N GLN A 837 -1.66 -4.04 2.48
CA GLN A 837 -1.21 -5.22 3.20
C GLN A 837 -1.09 -6.45 2.29
N LYS A 838 -0.73 -6.22 1.03
CA LYS A 838 -0.40 -7.28 0.07
C LYS A 838 1.10 -7.31 -0.14
N GLN A 839 1.74 -8.44 0.12
CA GLN A 839 3.12 -8.65 -0.32
C GLN A 839 3.15 -8.90 -1.81
N VAL A 840 4.20 -8.44 -2.49
CA VAL A 840 4.34 -8.60 -3.94
C VAL A 840 5.62 -9.37 -4.20
N THR A 841 5.57 -10.36 -5.10
CA THR A 841 6.79 -11.03 -5.60
C THR A 841 6.91 -10.88 -7.10
N VAL A 842 8.13 -10.69 -7.56
CA VAL A 842 8.51 -10.60 -8.97
C VAL A 842 9.56 -11.66 -9.30
N GLY A 843 9.54 -12.17 -10.52
CA GLY A 843 10.34 -13.32 -10.95
C GLY A 843 9.51 -14.61 -11.05
N MET A 844 10.13 -15.68 -11.55
CA MET A 844 9.47 -16.95 -11.89
C MET A 844 9.80 -18.05 -10.87
N PRO A 845 8.85 -18.54 -10.07
CA PRO A 845 9.13 -19.63 -9.13
C PRO A 845 9.55 -20.93 -9.84
N PRO A 846 10.41 -21.78 -9.25
CA PRO A 846 11.09 -21.63 -7.95
C PRO A 846 12.43 -20.85 -8.02
N SER A 847 12.91 -20.48 -9.21
CA SER A 847 14.21 -19.85 -9.44
C SER A 847 14.13 -18.33 -9.58
N ASN A 848 14.85 -17.57 -8.74
CA ASN A 848 14.98 -16.11 -8.86
C ASN A 848 13.67 -15.31 -8.59
N GLU A 849 12.87 -15.75 -7.62
CA GLU A 849 11.73 -14.98 -7.11
C GLU A 849 12.15 -14.05 -5.96
N HIS A 850 11.86 -12.76 -6.11
CA HIS A 850 12.19 -11.72 -5.12
C HIS A 850 10.93 -11.20 -4.46
N THR A 851 10.91 -11.12 -3.13
CA THR A 851 9.78 -10.58 -2.36
C THR A 851 10.02 -9.11 -2.04
N ILE A 852 9.07 -8.27 -2.41
CA ILE A 852 9.02 -6.86 -2.06
C ILE A 852 8.13 -6.74 -0.82
N THR A 853 8.73 -6.35 0.30
CA THR A 853 8.05 -6.22 1.60
C THR A 853 7.84 -4.78 2.03
N ALA A 854 8.58 -3.84 1.45
CA ALA A 854 8.48 -2.41 1.71
C ALA A 854 8.55 -1.63 0.39
N PRO A 855 7.95 -0.42 0.33
CA PRO A 855 8.08 0.44 -0.83
C PRO A 855 9.55 0.75 -1.13
N LEU A 856 9.94 0.51 -2.38
CA LEU A 856 11.31 0.74 -2.85
C LEU A 856 11.35 1.99 -3.74
N PRO A 857 12.45 2.76 -3.71
CA PRO A 857 12.69 3.80 -4.70
C PRO A 857 12.61 3.22 -6.12
N GLU A 858 12.14 4.03 -7.08
CA GLU A 858 11.91 3.60 -8.46
C GLU A 858 13.12 2.90 -9.10
N ASN A 859 14.32 3.43 -8.86
CA ASN A 859 15.55 2.90 -9.45
C ASN A 859 15.89 1.50 -8.90
N GLU A 860 15.68 1.30 -7.59
CA GLU A 860 15.93 0.02 -6.92
C GLU A 860 14.89 -1.02 -7.32
N LEU A 861 13.60 -0.63 -7.33
CA LEU A 861 12.50 -1.48 -7.78
C LEU A 861 12.74 -1.98 -9.20
N ARG A 862 13.15 -1.09 -10.09
CA ARG A 862 13.49 -1.45 -11.46
C ARG A 862 14.65 -2.43 -11.54
N GLN A 863 15.74 -2.14 -10.82
CA GLN A 863 16.91 -3.01 -10.81
C GLN A 863 16.55 -4.43 -10.33
N LEU A 864 15.68 -4.52 -9.33
CA LEU A 864 15.16 -5.77 -8.80
C LEU A 864 14.32 -6.53 -9.85
N ILE A 865 13.43 -5.86 -10.59
CA ILE A 865 12.65 -6.50 -11.66
C ILE A 865 13.57 -7.04 -12.77
N HIS A 866 14.53 -6.26 -13.26
CA HIS A 866 15.47 -6.76 -14.28
C HIS A 866 16.33 -7.92 -13.74
N GLN A 867 16.80 -7.85 -12.49
CA GLN A 867 17.55 -8.95 -11.88
C GLN A 867 16.72 -10.24 -11.76
N ALA A 868 15.41 -10.14 -11.55
CA ALA A 868 14.51 -11.27 -11.43
C ALA A 868 14.30 -12.02 -12.76
N TYR A 869 14.22 -11.29 -13.88
CA TYR A 869 13.94 -11.87 -15.21
C TYR A 869 15.19 -12.00 -16.12
N GLY A 870 16.33 -11.44 -15.72
CA GLY A 870 17.59 -11.54 -16.47
C GLY A 870 17.52 -10.80 -17.81
N ASP A 871 17.74 -11.52 -18.91
CA ASP A 871 17.77 -10.98 -20.28
C ASP A 871 16.36 -10.87 -20.92
N ASP A 872 15.30 -11.36 -20.26
CA ASP A 872 13.92 -11.26 -20.79
C ASP A 872 13.30 -9.89 -20.49
N GLU A 873 13.68 -8.91 -21.30
CA GLU A 873 13.19 -7.54 -21.24
C GLU A 873 11.67 -7.43 -21.51
N SER A 874 11.08 -8.37 -22.24
CA SER A 874 9.65 -8.33 -22.59
C SER A 874 8.79 -8.71 -21.38
N THR A 875 9.16 -9.78 -20.67
CA THR A 875 8.45 -10.22 -19.45
C THR A 875 8.71 -9.28 -18.28
N ALA A 876 9.89 -8.66 -18.21
CA ALA A 876 10.16 -7.58 -17.24
C ALA A 876 9.20 -6.40 -17.45
N MET A 877 8.93 -5.99 -18.70
CA MET A 877 7.97 -4.94 -19.01
C MET A 877 6.53 -5.37 -18.72
N LEU A 878 6.15 -6.60 -19.08
CA LEU A 878 4.83 -7.15 -18.75
C LEU A 878 4.58 -7.19 -17.22
N THR A 879 5.61 -7.52 -16.44
CA THR A 879 5.53 -7.52 -14.97
C THR A 879 5.24 -6.12 -14.44
N GLN A 880 5.87 -5.08 -15.00
CA GLN A 880 5.58 -3.68 -14.65
C GLN A 880 4.12 -3.30 -14.97
N GLU A 881 3.62 -3.68 -16.15
CA GLU A 881 2.20 -3.46 -16.53
C GLU A 881 1.24 -4.14 -15.54
N LEU A 882 1.47 -5.42 -15.24
CA LEU A 882 0.60 -6.19 -14.35
C LEU A 882 0.59 -5.62 -12.93
N LEU A 883 1.71 -5.11 -12.42
CA LEU A 883 1.76 -4.43 -11.12
C LEU A 883 0.87 -3.19 -11.10
N VAL A 884 0.87 -2.40 -12.17
CA VAL A 884 -0.01 -1.23 -12.31
C VAL A 884 -1.47 -1.67 -12.41
N TYR A 885 -1.80 -2.70 -13.19
CA TYR A 885 -3.18 -3.20 -13.29
C TYR A 885 -3.69 -3.75 -11.95
N LEU A 886 -2.88 -4.50 -11.22
CA LEU A 886 -3.21 -4.97 -9.87
C LEU A 886 -3.46 -3.79 -8.93
N ALA A 887 -2.63 -2.74 -9.00
CA ALA A 887 -2.82 -1.52 -8.21
C ALA A 887 -4.08 -0.74 -8.63
N MET A 888 -4.47 -0.74 -9.91
CA MET A 888 -5.76 -0.20 -10.35
C MET A 888 -6.92 -0.99 -9.71
N PHE A 889 -6.88 -2.32 -9.79
CA PHE A 889 -7.96 -3.16 -9.27
C PHE A 889 -8.09 -3.10 -7.74
N ILE A 890 -6.98 -3.04 -6.99
CA ILE A 890 -7.08 -2.96 -5.53
C ILE A 890 -7.67 -1.63 -5.05
N ARG A 891 -7.54 -0.56 -5.86
CA ARG A 891 -8.15 0.75 -5.59
C ARG A 891 -9.64 0.78 -5.92
N THR A 892 -10.04 0.20 -7.06
CA THR A 892 -11.44 0.27 -7.54
C THR A 892 -12.31 -0.88 -7.05
N GLU A 893 -11.74 -2.08 -6.91
CA GLU A 893 -12.40 -3.34 -6.60
C GLU A 893 -11.62 -4.17 -5.55
N PRO A 894 -11.44 -3.65 -4.32
CA PRO A 894 -10.64 -4.31 -3.27
C PRO A 894 -11.13 -5.73 -2.92
N GLN A 895 -12.41 -6.04 -3.19
CA GLN A 895 -12.99 -7.36 -3.00
C GLN A 895 -12.28 -8.49 -3.77
N LEU A 896 -11.60 -8.18 -4.89
CA LEU A 896 -10.88 -9.18 -5.70
C LEU A 896 -9.66 -9.75 -4.98
N PHE A 897 -9.16 -9.03 -3.97
CA PHE A 897 -7.94 -9.34 -3.22
C PHE A 897 -8.23 -9.88 -1.82
N LEU A 898 -9.49 -10.13 -1.49
CA LEU A 898 -9.84 -10.76 -0.22
C LEU A 898 -9.20 -12.15 -0.14
N GLU A 899 -8.74 -12.49 1.07
CA GLU A 899 -8.14 -13.80 1.37
C GLU A 899 -6.87 -14.14 0.57
N MET A 900 -6.19 -13.12 0.04
CA MET A 900 -4.88 -13.23 -0.59
C MET A 900 -3.90 -12.33 0.16
N LEU A 901 -2.81 -12.86 0.74
CA LEU A 901 -1.79 -12.03 1.41
C LEU A 901 -0.64 -11.66 0.49
N ARG A 902 -0.25 -12.56 -0.44
CA ARG A 902 0.85 -12.35 -1.37
C ARG A 902 0.40 -12.47 -2.83
N LEU A 903 0.83 -11.52 -3.65
CA LEU A 903 0.63 -11.46 -5.09
C LEU A 903 1.90 -11.91 -5.80
N ARG A 904 1.90 -13.14 -6.33
CA ARG A 904 3.04 -13.72 -7.04
C ARG A 904 2.90 -13.46 -8.53
N VAL A 905 3.46 -12.35 -9.02
CA VAL A 905 3.21 -11.87 -10.39
C VAL A 905 3.69 -12.87 -11.44
N GLY A 906 4.81 -13.56 -11.21
CA GLY A 906 5.28 -14.62 -12.10
C GLY A 906 4.31 -15.80 -12.24
N LEU A 907 3.69 -16.26 -11.14
CA LEU A 907 2.66 -17.32 -11.21
C LEU A 907 1.40 -16.82 -11.91
N ILE A 908 1.02 -15.55 -11.70
CA ILE A 908 -0.11 -14.94 -12.41
C ILE A 908 0.14 -14.96 -13.92
N ILE A 909 1.35 -14.60 -14.36
CA ILE A 909 1.75 -14.68 -15.79
C ILE A 909 1.66 -16.12 -16.31
N GLN A 910 2.18 -17.10 -15.56
CA GLN A 910 2.10 -18.52 -15.96
C GLN A 910 0.65 -19.00 -16.12
N VAL A 911 -0.23 -18.62 -15.18
CA VAL A 911 -1.66 -18.93 -15.25
C VAL A 911 -2.31 -18.25 -16.44
N MET A 912 -1.98 -16.99 -16.72
CA MET A 912 -2.47 -16.28 -17.91
C MET A 912 -2.10 -17.02 -19.20
N ALA A 913 -0.83 -17.40 -19.36
CA ALA A 913 -0.37 -18.16 -20.52
C ALA A 913 -1.03 -19.55 -20.62
N THR A 914 -1.17 -20.26 -19.50
CA THR A 914 -1.82 -21.59 -19.46
C THR A 914 -3.30 -21.52 -19.82
N GLU A 915 -4.02 -20.51 -19.34
CA GLU A 915 -5.43 -20.29 -19.68
C GLU A 915 -5.61 -19.90 -21.15
N LEU A 916 -4.69 -19.12 -21.72
CA LEU A 916 -4.66 -18.83 -23.16
C LEU A 916 -4.41 -20.09 -23.98
N SER A 917 -3.40 -20.90 -23.62
CA SER A 917 -3.10 -22.17 -24.29
C SER A 917 -4.30 -23.11 -24.32
N ARG A 918 -5.03 -23.23 -23.19
CA ARG A 918 -6.24 -24.06 -23.10
C ARG A 918 -7.38 -23.53 -23.98
N THR A 919 -7.59 -22.21 -23.98
CA THR A 919 -8.71 -21.58 -24.68
C THR A 919 -8.49 -21.55 -26.20
N LEU A 920 -7.23 -21.36 -26.63
CA LEU A 920 -6.85 -21.32 -28.05
C LEU A 920 -6.41 -22.69 -28.59
N ILE A 921 -6.27 -23.71 -27.74
CA ILE A 921 -5.78 -25.05 -28.09
C ILE A 921 -4.43 -24.95 -28.83
N CYS A 922 -3.50 -24.20 -28.25
CA CYS A 922 -2.16 -23.97 -28.80
C CYS A 922 -1.05 -24.39 -27.84
N SER A 923 0.17 -24.49 -28.35
CA SER A 923 1.34 -24.81 -27.52
C SER A 923 1.66 -23.72 -26.49
N GLY A 924 2.40 -24.05 -25.44
CA GLY A 924 2.78 -23.06 -24.41
C GLY A 924 3.63 -21.90 -24.95
N GLU A 925 4.48 -22.16 -25.94
CA GLU A 925 5.28 -21.14 -26.62
C GLU A 925 4.41 -20.18 -27.43
N GLU A 926 3.48 -20.71 -28.23
CA GLU A 926 2.51 -19.91 -29.00
C GLU A 926 1.61 -19.09 -28.06
N ALA A 927 1.16 -19.66 -26.95
CA ALA A 927 0.36 -18.96 -25.95
C ALA A 927 1.12 -17.80 -25.30
N SER A 928 2.43 -17.95 -25.07
CA SER A 928 3.29 -16.89 -24.54
C SER A 928 3.49 -15.75 -25.55
N GLU A 929 3.65 -16.08 -26.84
CA GLU A 929 3.72 -15.09 -27.92
C GLU A 929 2.38 -14.32 -28.06
N HIS A 930 1.25 -15.03 -27.95
CA HIS A 930 -0.06 -14.40 -27.94
C HIS A 930 -0.26 -13.48 -26.73
N LEU A 931 0.15 -13.91 -25.53
CA LEU A 931 0.09 -13.11 -24.31
C LEU A 931 0.85 -11.78 -24.47
N LEU A 932 2.09 -11.84 -24.95
CA LEU A 932 2.93 -10.65 -25.16
C LEU A 932 2.42 -9.73 -26.28
N ASN A 933 1.53 -10.20 -27.15
CA ASN A 933 0.94 -9.40 -28.22
C ASN A 933 -0.45 -8.85 -27.88
N LEU A 934 -1.04 -9.19 -26.73
CA LEU A 934 -2.29 -8.57 -26.28
C LEU A 934 -2.09 -7.07 -26.04
N SER A 935 -3.09 -6.28 -26.40
CA SER A 935 -3.14 -4.86 -26.04
C SER A 935 -3.17 -4.66 -24.51
N PRO A 936 -2.72 -3.50 -23.99
CA PRO A 936 -2.87 -3.15 -22.57
C PRO A 936 -4.28 -3.39 -22.01
N PHE A 937 -5.33 -3.03 -22.78
CA PHE A 937 -6.72 -3.25 -22.37
C PHE A 937 -7.11 -4.74 -22.32
N GLU A 938 -6.76 -5.53 -23.33
CA GLU A 938 -7.01 -6.97 -23.35
C GLU A 938 -6.26 -7.69 -22.23
N MET A 939 -5.00 -7.31 -21.98
CA MET A 939 -4.18 -7.82 -20.88
C MET A 939 -4.83 -7.55 -19.52
N LYS A 940 -5.27 -6.31 -19.29
CA LYS A 940 -5.98 -5.90 -18.08
C LYS A 940 -7.28 -6.70 -17.90
N ASN A 941 -8.05 -6.89 -18.95
CA ASN A 941 -9.29 -7.67 -18.89
C ASN A 941 -9.01 -9.15 -18.58
N LEU A 942 -8.01 -9.76 -19.22
CA LEU A 942 -7.61 -11.14 -18.92
C LEU A 942 -7.24 -11.30 -17.43
N LEU A 943 -6.46 -10.36 -16.89
CA LEU A 943 -6.11 -10.34 -15.47
C LEU A 943 -7.36 -10.22 -14.56
N HIS A 944 -8.31 -9.35 -14.89
CA HIS A 944 -9.57 -9.23 -14.12
C HIS A 944 -10.37 -10.52 -14.10
N HIS A 945 -10.46 -11.24 -15.22
CA HIS A 945 -11.18 -12.51 -15.28
C HIS A 945 -10.51 -13.60 -14.44
N ILE A 946 -9.17 -13.66 -14.43
CA ILE A 946 -8.40 -14.60 -13.60
C ILE A 946 -8.58 -14.26 -12.12
N MET A 947 -8.46 -13.00 -11.75
CA MET A 947 -8.64 -12.53 -10.37
C MET A 947 -10.08 -12.75 -9.88
N SER A 948 -11.09 -12.48 -10.71
CA SER A 948 -12.50 -12.70 -10.35
C SER A 948 -12.92 -14.17 -10.38
N GLY A 949 -12.14 -15.04 -11.03
CA GLY A 949 -12.43 -16.46 -11.20
C GLY A 949 -13.66 -16.74 -12.08
N LYS A 950 -14.13 -15.75 -12.86
CA LYS A 950 -15.24 -15.90 -13.81
C LYS A 950 -14.75 -16.57 -15.10
N GLU A 951 -15.62 -17.37 -15.71
CA GLU A 951 -15.34 -17.93 -17.04
C GLU A 951 -15.38 -16.83 -18.11
N PHE A 952 -14.50 -16.95 -19.09
CA PHE A 952 -14.39 -16.03 -20.21
C PHE A 952 -14.16 -16.81 -21.50
N ALA A 953 -14.59 -16.24 -22.62
CA ALA A 953 -14.33 -16.75 -23.95
C ALA A 953 -13.38 -15.81 -24.67
N ILE A 954 -12.53 -16.37 -25.53
CA ILE A 954 -11.67 -15.60 -26.43
C ILE A 954 -12.25 -15.74 -27.83
N SER A 955 -12.62 -14.64 -28.46
CA SER A 955 -12.98 -14.62 -29.87
C SER A 955 -11.81 -14.11 -30.69
N SER A 956 -11.34 -14.89 -31.66
CA SER A 956 -10.38 -14.40 -32.65
C SER A 956 -11.09 -13.45 -33.61
N VAL A 957 -10.54 -12.24 -33.74
CA VAL A 957 -10.98 -11.27 -34.75
C VAL A 957 -10.03 -11.40 -35.95
N ALA A 958 -10.56 -11.32 -37.17
CA ALA A 958 -9.76 -11.45 -38.39
C ALA A 958 -8.56 -10.49 -38.36
N GLY A 959 -7.34 -11.03 -38.42
CA GLY A 959 -6.09 -10.25 -38.36
C GLY A 959 -5.11 -10.63 -37.24
N GLY A 960 -5.44 -11.59 -36.36
CA GLY A 960 -4.55 -12.03 -35.28
C GLY A 960 -4.75 -11.30 -33.94
N ASN A 961 -5.79 -10.46 -33.83
CA ASN A 961 -6.17 -9.78 -32.58
C ASN A 961 -7.21 -10.62 -31.82
N PHE A 962 -7.08 -10.69 -30.49
CA PHE A 962 -7.91 -11.55 -29.63
C PHE A 962 -8.75 -10.72 -28.66
N SER A 963 -10.07 -10.75 -28.81
CA SER A 963 -10.95 -10.09 -27.84
C SER A 963 -11.32 -11.06 -26.70
N VAL A 964 -11.08 -10.64 -25.45
CA VAL A 964 -11.48 -11.35 -24.23
C VAL A 964 -12.89 -10.91 -23.83
N ILE A 965 -13.88 -11.79 -23.96
CA ILE A 965 -15.29 -11.49 -23.70
C ILE A 965 -15.78 -12.29 -22.49
N SER A 966 -16.42 -11.62 -21.54
CA SER A 966 -17.05 -12.27 -20.39
C SER A 966 -18.27 -13.09 -20.84
N CYS A 967 -18.32 -14.37 -20.47
CA CYS A 967 -19.51 -15.19 -20.65
C CYS A 967 -20.61 -14.66 -19.73
N LYS A 968 -21.66 -14.03 -20.28
CA LYS A 968 -22.85 -13.66 -19.51
C LYS A 968 -23.57 -14.94 -19.08
N THR A 969 -23.23 -15.49 -17.93
CA THR A 969 -24.04 -16.54 -17.31
C THR A 969 -25.30 -15.89 -16.72
N GLY A 970 -26.46 -16.32 -17.23
CA GLY A 970 -27.75 -15.91 -16.69
C GLY A 970 -27.86 -16.32 -15.22
N LYS A 971 -28.18 -15.35 -14.35
CA LYS A 971 -28.85 -15.49 -13.04
C LYS A 971 -28.67 -16.83 -12.27
N VAL A 972 -27.46 -17.29 -11.96
CA VAL A 972 -27.20 -18.08 -10.74
C VAL A 972 -25.79 -17.79 -10.22
N SER A 973 -25.57 -16.61 -9.65
CA SER A 973 -24.48 -16.41 -8.69
C SER A 973 -25.07 -16.62 -7.30
N LYS A 974 -25.33 -17.88 -6.93
CA LYS A 974 -25.40 -18.20 -5.50
C LYS A 974 -23.97 -18.15 -4.99
N LYS A 975 -23.67 -17.08 -4.25
CA LYS A 975 -22.53 -16.94 -3.34
C LYS A 975 -22.37 -18.27 -2.57
N SER A 976 -21.40 -19.11 -2.92
CA SER A 976 -21.11 -20.33 -2.17
C SER A 976 -20.34 -19.96 -0.90
N GLN A 977 -21.09 -19.63 0.15
CA GLN A 977 -20.57 -19.68 1.51
C GLN A 977 -20.22 -21.14 1.82
N ILE A 978 -18.94 -21.42 2.06
CA ILE A 978 -18.48 -22.69 2.67
C ILE A 978 -18.98 -22.81 4.14
N GLY A 979 -19.67 -21.80 4.68
CA GLY A 979 -20.14 -21.76 6.09
C GLY A 979 -21.64 -22.02 6.33
N GLY A 980 -22.39 -22.54 5.35
CA GLY A 980 -23.84 -22.74 5.48
C GLY A 980 -24.26 -24.21 5.59
N MET A 981 -23.83 -24.92 6.63
CA MET A 981 -24.42 -26.20 6.99
C MET A 981 -25.66 -25.90 7.86
N LEU A 982 -26.83 -26.38 7.45
CA LEU A 982 -28.18 -26.24 8.08
C LEU A 982 -29.11 -25.19 7.44
N GLY A 983 -29.85 -25.64 6.42
CA GLY A 983 -31.05 -24.99 5.92
C GLY A 983 -31.78 -25.88 4.91
N LEU A 984 -32.79 -26.62 5.38
CA LEU A 984 -33.76 -27.31 4.52
C LEU A 984 -34.63 -26.28 3.81
N ASP A 985 -34.67 -26.32 2.48
CA ASP A 985 -35.91 -26.36 1.67
C ASP A 985 -35.67 -25.93 0.21
N ALA A 986 -36.06 -26.81 -0.72
CA ALA A 986 -36.99 -26.57 -1.82
C ALA A 986 -36.62 -27.41 -3.05
N MET A 987 -37.43 -28.41 -3.34
CA MET A 987 -37.53 -29.04 -4.65
C MET A 987 -38.11 -28.02 -5.64
N ASP A 988 -37.44 -27.82 -6.78
CA ASP A 988 -38.16 -27.67 -8.04
C ASP A 988 -37.29 -28.17 -9.20
N GLY A 989 -37.91 -28.93 -10.09
CA GLY A 989 -37.27 -29.65 -11.18
C GLY A 989 -37.32 -28.87 -12.49
N SER A 990 -36.19 -28.85 -13.20
CA SER A 990 -36.17 -28.74 -14.66
C SER A 990 -34.83 -29.26 -15.18
N ASP A 991 -34.87 -30.44 -15.79
CA ASP A 991 -33.77 -31.06 -16.55
C ASP A 991 -33.43 -30.18 -17.78
N GLU A 992 -32.47 -29.28 -17.65
CA GLU A 992 -31.65 -28.84 -18.77
C GLU A 992 -30.34 -29.63 -18.71
N VAL A 993 -30.05 -30.39 -19.77
CA VAL A 993 -28.84 -31.20 -19.92
C VAL A 993 -27.61 -30.31 -19.79
N GLU A 994 -26.99 -30.32 -18.62
CA GLU A 994 -25.73 -29.62 -18.34
C GLU A 994 -24.62 -30.20 -19.23
N GLY A 995 -24.02 -29.37 -20.07
CA GLY A 995 -22.85 -29.75 -20.86
C GLY A 995 -21.68 -30.17 -19.97
N ASP A 996 -20.83 -31.07 -20.49
CA ASP A 996 -19.69 -31.69 -19.81
C ASP A 996 -18.91 -30.71 -18.90
N ARG A 997 -19.05 -30.88 -17.58
CA ARG A 997 -18.37 -30.08 -16.55
C ARG A 997 -16.94 -30.54 -16.24
N GLN A 998 -16.37 -31.39 -17.10
CA GLN A 998 -15.06 -31.99 -16.89
C GLN A 998 -13.94 -30.93 -16.94
N GLY A 999 -13.10 -30.90 -15.90
CA GLY A 999 -11.97 -29.98 -15.74
C GLY A 999 -12.28 -28.70 -14.96
N GLN A 1000 -13.53 -28.47 -14.53
CA GLN A 1000 -13.93 -27.22 -13.87
C GLN A 1000 -13.27 -27.05 -12.49
N TRP A 1001 -13.24 -28.10 -11.67
CA TRP A 1001 -12.67 -28.05 -10.33
C TRP A 1001 -11.15 -28.06 -10.36
N LEU A 1002 -10.55 -28.83 -11.28
CA LEU A 1002 -9.10 -28.81 -11.49
C LEU A 1002 -8.64 -27.40 -11.88
N ARG A 1003 -9.36 -26.75 -12.82
CA ARG A 1003 -9.10 -25.36 -13.20
C ARG A 1003 -9.20 -24.42 -12.00
N ARG A 1004 -10.28 -24.54 -11.20
CA ARG A 1004 -10.49 -23.69 -10.03
C ARG A 1004 -9.35 -23.83 -9.00
N ARG A 1005 -8.91 -25.06 -8.73
CA ARG A 1005 -7.78 -25.34 -7.83
C ARG A 1005 -6.46 -24.78 -8.36
N ARG A 1006 -6.21 -24.84 -9.66
CA ARG A 1006 -5.02 -24.21 -10.28
C ARG A 1006 -5.04 -22.69 -10.09
N LEU A 1007 -6.18 -22.06 -10.33
CA LEU A 1007 -6.35 -20.60 -10.16
C LEU A 1007 -6.17 -20.18 -8.70
N ASP A 1008 -6.96 -20.76 -7.80
CA ASP A 1008 -6.90 -20.39 -6.37
C ASP A 1008 -5.56 -20.81 -5.75
N GLY A 1009 -4.95 -21.90 -6.21
CA GLY A 1009 -3.62 -22.33 -5.79
C GLY A 1009 -2.53 -21.35 -6.21
N ALA A 1010 -2.52 -20.91 -7.47
CA ALA A 1010 -1.55 -19.94 -7.97
C ALA A 1010 -1.69 -18.56 -7.31
N LEU A 1011 -2.93 -18.16 -7.01
CA LEU A 1011 -3.27 -16.92 -6.30
C LEU A 1011 -3.14 -17.03 -4.77
N ASN A 1012 -2.84 -18.21 -4.22
CA ASN A 1012 -2.86 -18.51 -2.78
C ASN A 1012 -4.15 -18.06 -2.07
N ARG A 1013 -5.28 -18.19 -2.74
CA ARG A 1013 -6.57 -17.86 -2.14
C ARG A 1013 -6.97 -18.94 -1.15
N VAL A 1014 -7.23 -18.57 0.10
CA VAL A 1014 -7.67 -19.47 1.18
C VAL A 1014 -9.07 -19.10 1.67
N PRO A 1015 -9.82 -19.99 2.35
CA PRO A 1015 -11.12 -19.63 2.91
C PRO A 1015 -11.06 -18.54 4.00
N ARG A 1016 -12.21 -17.92 4.32
CA ARG A 1016 -12.34 -16.98 5.45
C ARG A 1016 -11.94 -17.59 6.78
N ASP A 1017 -11.26 -16.80 7.59
CA ASP A 1017 -10.76 -17.19 8.91
C ASP A 1017 -9.84 -18.43 8.90
N PHE A 1018 -9.28 -18.79 7.74
CA PHE A 1018 -8.41 -19.95 7.59
C PHE A 1018 -7.23 -19.91 8.57
N TYR A 1019 -6.48 -18.80 8.63
CA TYR A 1019 -5.31 -18.71 9.50
C TYR A 1019 -5.67 -18.77 11.00
N PRO A 1020 -6.65 -18.00 11.52
CA PRO A 1020 -7.10 -18.16 12.91
C PRO A 1020 -7.53 -19.59 13.25
N ARG A 1021 -8.18 -20.31 12.32
CA ARG A 1021 -8.58 -21.70 12.53
C ARG A 1021 -7.38 -22.65 12.54
N VAL A 1022 -6.42 -22.47 11.64
CA VAL A 1022 -5.16 -23.25 11.63
C VAL A 1022 -4.37 -23.02 12.93
N TRP A 1023 -4.39 -21.81 13.49
CA TRP A 1023 -3.80 -21.52 14.80
C TRP A 1023 -4.42 -22.41 15.90
N SER A 1024 -5.74 -22.55 15.93
CA SER A 1024 -6.45 -23.41 16.89
C SER A 1024 -6.10 -24.89 16.73
N VAL A 1025 -5.89 -25.36 15.49
CA VAL A 1025 -5.39 -26.72 15.22
C VAL A 1025 -3.99 -26.90 15.79
N LEU A 1026 -3.11 -25.94 15.51
CA LEU A 1026 -1.71 -25.96 15.95
C LEU A 1026 -1.59 -25.92 17.48
N GLU A 1027 -2.53 -25.29 18.18
CA GLU A 1027 -2.56 -25.32 19.65
C GLU A 1027 -2.80 -26.74 20.20
N LYS A 1028 -3.52 -27.60 19.45
CA LYS A 1028 -3.86 -28.97 19.87
C LYS A 1028 -2.92 -30.05 19.35
N CYS A 1029 -1.86 -29.73 18.58
CA CYS A 1029 -0.87 -30.71 18.10
C CYS A 1029 0.57 -30.24 18.35
N GLN A 1030 1.56 -31.14 18.24
CA GLN A 1030 2.98 -30.76 18.34
C GLN A 1030 3.47 -29.94 17.14
N GLY A 1031 2.84 -30.13 15.98
CA GLY A 1031 3.12 -29.37 14.77
C GLY A 1031 2.42 -29.93 13.53
N LEU A 1032 2.44 -29.14 12.45
CA LEU A 1032 1.93 -29.54 11.14
C LEU A 1032 3.11 -29.65 10.17
N ALA A 1033 3.35 -30.83 9.62
CA ALA A 1033 4.33 -31.04 8.56
C ALA A 1033 3.65 -30.90 7.20
N ILE A 1034 4.24 -30.11 6.31
CA ILE A 1034 3.80 -29.87 4.94
C ILE A 1034 5.05 -29.90 4.04
N GLU A 1035 5.15 -30.90 3.16
CA GLU A 1035 6.28 -31.07 2.21
C GLU A 1035 7.66 -30.91 2.87
N GLY A 1036 7.88 -31.62 3.98
CA GLY A 1036 9.15 -31.62 4.71
C GLY A 1036 9.44 -30.36 5.54
N ARG A 1037 8.56 -29.34 5.53
CA ARG A 1037 8.64 -28.20 6.46
C ARG A 1037 7.67 -28.36 7.62
N LEU A 1038 8.15 -28.06 8.82
CA LEU A 1038 7.38 -28.14 10.05
C LEU A 1038 6.89 -26.75 10.46
N LEU A 1039 5.58 -26.62 10.69
CA LEU A 1039 4.97 -25.56 11.49
C LEU A 1039 4.91 -26.03 12.95
N PRO A 1040 5.82 -25.57 13.83
CA PRO A 1040 5.86 -26.05 15.21
C PRO A 1040 4.79 -25.37 16.08
N GLN A 1041 4.33 -26.07 17.12
CA GLN A 1041 3.41 -25.51 18.11
C GLN A 1041 3.93 -24.23 18.77
N ASN A 1042 5.25 -24.06 18.85
CA ASN A 1042 5.95 -22.91 19.45
C ASN A 1042 5.41 -21.58 18.92
N LEU A 1043 5.03 -21.51 17.63
CA LEU A 1043 4.47 -20.30 17.02
C LEU A 1043 3.22 -19.78 17.74
N THR A 1044 2.41 -20.66 18.35
CA THR A 1044 1.23 -20.27 19.14
C THR A 1044 1.61 -19.60 20.48
N GLN A 1045 2.82 -19.85 20.97
CA GLN A 1045 3.37 -19.18 22.14
C GLN A 1045 3.80 -17.75 21.81
N GLU A 1046 4.39 -17.56 20.63
CA GLU A 1046 4.90 -16.26 20.19
C GLU A 1046 3.78 -15.33 19.69
N MET A 1047 2.80 -15.87 18.95
CA MET A 1047 1.82 -15.11 18.17
C MET A 1047 0.37 -15.47 18.55
N THR A 1048 -0.54 -14.49 18.48
CA THR A 1048 -1.99 -14.73 18.59
C THR A 1048 -2.60 -15.14 17.25
N SER A 1049 -3.83 -15.66 17.28
CA SER A 1049 -4.53 -16.16 16.08
C SER A 1049 -4.89 -15.07 15.06
N GLY A 1050 -5.01 -13.81 15.47
CA GLY A 1050 -5.31 -12.66 14.61
C GLY A 1050 -4.09 -11.90 14.09
N GLU A 1051 -2.85 -12.32 14.44
CA GLU A 1051 -1.64 -11.65 13.96
C GLU A 1051 -1.32 -11.99 12.50
N LEU A 1052 -0.99 -10.96 11.70
CA LEU A 1052 -0.60 -11.14 10.30
C LEU A 1052 0.71 -11.95 10.19
N LYS A 1053 1.62 -11.81 11.16
CA LYS A 1053 2.88 -12.56 11.21
C LYS A 1053 2.65 -14.07 11.24
N PHE A 1054 1.63 -14.55 11.96
CA PHE A 1054 1.26 -15.97 11.98
C PHE A 1054 0.74 -16.42 10.61
N ALA A 1055 -0.17 -15.64 10.02
CA ALA A 1055 -0.72 -15.94 8.70
C ALA A 1055 0.38 -16.02 7.61
N LEU A 1056 1.36 -15.12 7.64
CA LEU A 1056 2.51 -15.13 6.74
C LEU A 1056 3.42 -16.35 6.96
N ALA A 1057 3.56 -16.86 8.19
CA ALA A 1057 4.32 -18.06 8.48
C ALA A 1057 3.67 -19.32 7.87
N VAL A 1058 2.36 -19.46 8.05
CA VAL A 1058 1.57 -20.55 7.43
C VAL A 1058 1.67 -20.47 5.91
N GLU A 1059 1.52 -19.28 5.33
CA GLU A 1059 1.59 -19.09 3.89
C GLU A 1059 2.99 -19.36 3.33
N THR A 1060 4.06 -19.01 4.06
CA THR A 1060 5.44 -19.32 3.65
C THR A 1060 5.66 -20.83 3.55
N VAL A 1061 5.02 -21.61 4.42
CA VAL A 1061 5.04 -23.08 4.34
C VAL A 1061 4.18 -23.59 3.19
N LEU A 1062 2.98 -23.07 2.96
CA LEU A 1062 2.17 -23.46 1.79
C LEU A 1062 2.85 -23.12 0.44
N ASN A 1063 3.65 -22.06 0.42
CA ASN A 1063 4.37 -21.61 -0.77
C ASN A 1063 5.54 -22.51 -1.18
N THR A 1064 5.96 -23.46 -0.34
CA THR A 1064 6.98 -24.45 -0.72
C THR A 1064 6.47 -25.42 -1.77
N ILE A 1065 5.15 -25.64 -1.79
CA ILE A 1065 4.49 -26.53 -2.73
C ILE A 1065 4.51 -25.85 -4.11
N PRO A 1066 5.24 -26.37 -5.11
CA PRO A 1066 5.33 -25.69 -6.40
C PRO A 1066 4.05 -25.82 -7.24
N GLN A 1067 3.33 -26.95 -7.13
CA GLN A 1067 2.13 -27.19 -7.93
C GLN A 1067 0.88 -26.54 -7.29
N PRO A 1068 0.17 -25.65 -7.99
CA PRO A 1068 -0.94 -24.89 -7.42
C PRO A 1068 -2.15 -25.76 -7.08
N GLU A 1069 -2.50 -26.75 -7.93
CA GLU A 1069 -3.62 -27.66 -7.66
C GLU A 1069 -3.40 -28.51 -6.39
N TYR A 1070 -2.17 -28.94 -6.14
CA TYR A 1070 -1.80 -29.70 -4.95
C TYR A 1070 -1.82 -28.84 -3.69
N ARG A 1071 -1.33 -27.60 -3.78
CA ARG A 1071 -1.41 -26.61 -2.71
C ARG A 1071 -2.85 -26.43 -2.20
N GLN A 1072 -3.83 -26.40 -3.11
CA GLN A 1072 -5.25 -26.30 -2.72
C GLN A 1072 -5.79 -27.55 -2.02
N LEU A 1073 -5.39 -28.76 -2.42
CA LEU A 1073 -5.77 -29.97 -1.67
C LEU A 1073 -5.19 -29.99 -0.25
N VAL A 1074 -3.99 -29.43 -0.05
CA VAL A 1074 -3.41 -29.25 1.29
C VAL A 1074 -4.21 -28.24 2.12
N VAL A 1075 -4.67 -27.14 1.51
CA VAL A 1075 -5.59 -26.18 2.15
C VAL A 1075 -6.90 -26.86 2.56
N GLU A 1076 -7.50 -27.66 1.67
CA GLU A 1076 -8.70 -28.46 1.98
C GLU A 1076 -8.44 -29.45 3.14
N ALA A 1077 -7.28 -30.09 3.19
CA ALA A 1077 -6.92 -30.99 4.28
C ALA A 1077 -6.75 -30.26 5.62
N LEU A 1078 -6.12 -29.09 5.62
CA LEU A 1078 -6.06 -28.23 6.79
C LEU A 1078 -7.47 -27.81 7.25
N MET A 1079 -8.36 -27.46 6.32
CA MET A 1079 -9.76 -27.14 6.65
C MET A 1079 -10.47 -28.31 7.34
N VAL A 1080 -10.26 -29.55 6.91
CA VAL A 1080 -10.81 -30.72 7.61
C VAL A 1080 -10.29 -30.81 9.05
N LEU A 1081 -8.99 -30.60 9.28
CA LEU A 1081 -8.42 -30.58 10.63
C LEU A 1081 -9.00 -29.45 11.50
N THR A 1082 -9.33 -28.30 10.90
CA THR A 1082 -10.02 -27.22 11.62
C THR A 1082 -11.40 -27.64 12.10
N LEU A 1083 -12.18 -28.37 11.29
CA LEU A 1083 -13.48 -28.89 11.69
C LEU A 1083 -13.40 -29.87 12.86
N VAL A 1084 -12.40 -30.77 12.86
CA VAL A 1084 -12.13 -31.69 13.99
C VAL A 1084 -11.88 -30.90 15.29
N THR A 1085 -11.17 -29.78 15.18
CA THR A 1085 -10.82 -28.93 16.31
C THR A 1085 -12.01 -28.10 16.80
N GLU A 1086 -12.79 -27.50 15.89
CA GLU A 1086 -13.97 -26.67 16.17
C GLU A 1086 -15.08 -27.47 16.85
N HIS A 1087 -15.31 -28.70 16.41
CA HIS A 1087 -16.30 -29.60 17.02
C HIS A 1087 -15.80 -30.28 18.32
N ASN A 1088 -14.59 -29.95 18.79
CA ASN A 1088 -13.97 -30.53 19.98
C ASN A 1088 -14.00 -32.07 20.00
N VAL A 1089 -13.81 -32.70 18.84
CA VAL A 1089 -13.86 -34.16 18.70
C VAL A 1089 -12.75 -34.84 19.54
N ALA A 1090 -11.62 -34.16 19.72
CA ALA A 1090 -10.54 -34.57 20.62
C ALA A 1090 -9.95 -33.38 21.40
N SER A 1091 -9.49 -33.61 22.63
CA SER A 1091 -8.80 -32.62 23.46
C SER A 1091 -7.37 -32.33 23.00
N HIS A 1092 -6.71 -33.33 22.42
CA HIS A 1092 -5.37 -33.22 21.84
C HIS A 1092 -5.29 -34.08 20.57
N LEU A 1093 -4.74 -33.52 19.50
CA LEU A 1093 -4.60 -34.17 18.20
C LEU A 1093 -3.35 -35.05 18.10
N GLY A 1094 -2.46 -35.00 19.09
CA GLY A 1094 -1.27 -35.85 19.19
C GLY A 1094 0.00 -35.19 18.64
N GLY A 1095 0.88 -36.02 18.07
CA GLY A 1095 2.20 -35.62 17.58
C GLY A 1095 2.18 -34.73 16.33
N VAL A 1096 3.27 -34.74 15.57
CA VAL A 1096 3.35 -34.01 14.30
C VAL A 1096 2.42 -34.64 13.27
N ILE A 1097 1.46 -33.87 12.75
CA ILE A 1097 0.54 -34.32 11.70
C ILE A 1097 1.17 -34.00 10.34
N ALA A 1098 1.49 -35.03 9.56
CA ALA A 1098 1.91 -34.91 8.18
C ALA A 1098 0.69 -34.72 7.27
N VAL A 1099 0.48 -33.50 6.78
CA VAL A 1099 -0.71 -33.14 6.01
C VAL A 1099 -0.69 -33.80 4.62
N GLU A 1100 0.49 -33.97 4.03
CA GLU A 1100 0.70 -34.72 2.79
C GLU A 1100 0.15 -36.15 2.87
N ASN A 1101 0.34 -36.81 4.02
CA ASN A 1101 -0.13 -38.18 4.23
C ASN A 1101 -1.66 -38.26 4.25
N LEU A 1102 -2.34 -37.23 4.75
CA LEU A 1102 -3.81 -37.14 4.70
C LEU A 1102 -4.31 -37.08 3.25
N VAL A 1103 -3.68 -36.23 2.42
CA VAL A 1103 -4.07 -36.06 1.00
C VAL A 1103 -3.79 -37.34 0.21
N HIS A 1104 -2.62 -37.96 0.39
CA HIS A 1104 -2.30 -39.23 -0.28
C HIS A 1104 -3.21 -40.37 0.16
N LYS A 1105 -3.55 -40.45 1.44
CA LYS A 1105 -4.49 -41.46 1.96
C LYS A 1105 -5.90 -41.23 1.42
N ALA A 1106 -6.34 -39.98 1.33
CA ALA A 1106 -7.62 -39.61 0.71
C ALA A 1106 -7.67 -40.05 -0.76
N ASN A 1107 -6.63 -39.76 -1.54
CA ASN A 1107 -6.52 -40.23 -2.93
C ASN A 1107 -6.50 -41.77 -3.01
N GLN A 1108 -5.88 -42.48 -2.06
CA GLN A 1108 -5.92 -43.94 -2.01
C GLN A 1108 -7.35 -44.47 -1.80
N ILE A 1109 -8.10 -43.89 -0.85
CA ILE A 1109 -9.48 -44.28 -0.57
C ILE A 1109 -10.38 -43.94 -1.76
N PHE A 1110 -10.19 -42.78 -2.39
CA PHE A 1110 -10.88 -42.39 -3.63
C PHE A 1110 -10.68 -43.42 -4.73
N LEU A 1111 -9.43 -43.81 -5.03
CA LEU A 1111 -9.13 -44.80 -6.05
C LEU A 1111 -9.77 -46.17 -5.74
N GLN A 1112 -9.80 -46.59 -4.47
CA GLN A 1112 -10.47 -47.83 -4.07
C GLN A 1112 -11.98 -47.78 -4.30
N ASP A 1113 -12.63 -46.67 -3.98
CA ASP A 1113 -14.06 -46.54 -4.18
C ASP A 1113 -14.41 -46.37 -5.66
N GLN A 1114 -13.58 -45.67 -6.44
CA GLN A 1114 -13.70 -45.58 -7.90
C GLN A 1114 -13.59 -46.96 -8.58
N MET A 1115 -12.72 -47.85 -8.07
CA MET A 1115 -12.67 -49.24 -8.54
C MET A 1115 -13.95 -50.03 -8.25
N LYS A 1116 -14.62 -49.77 -7.11
CA LYS A 1116 -15.86 -50.48 -6.74
C LYS A 1116 -17.06 -50.03 -7.57
N ILE A 1117 -17.13 -48.73 -7.87
CA ILE A 1117 -18.26 -48.12 -8.60
C ILE A 1117 -18.02 -48.04 -10.12
N ASN A 1118 -16.86 -48.49 -10.59
CA ASN A 1118 -16.42 -48.39 -11.98
C ASN A 1118 -16.47 -46.95 -12.53
N GLY A 1119 -15.96 -45.99 -11.75
CA GLY A 1119 -15.97 -44.56 -12.10
C GLY A 1119 -14.79 -44.12 -12.98
N ASP A 1120 -14.77 -42.85 -13.40
CA ASP A 1120 -13.85 -42.32 -14.43
C ASP A 1120 -12.36 -42.53 -14.13
N ALA A 1121 -11.98 -42.56 -12.85
CA ALA A 1121 -10.58 -42.79 -12.47
C ALA A 1121 -10.06 -44.20 -12.87
N THR A 1122 -10.95 -45.15 -13.22
CA THR A 1122 -10.58 -46.47 -13.77
C THR A 1122 -9.92 -46.37 -15.14
N LEU A 1123 -10.16 -45.29 -15.88
CA LEU A 1123 -9.53 -45.01 -17.16
C LEU A 1123 -8.02 -44.76 -17.02
N CYS A 1124 -7.54 -44.36 -15.84
CA CYS A 1124 -6.13 -44.07 -15.61
C CYS A 1124 -5.53 -44.79 -14.38
N CYS A 1125 -5.87 -44.39 -13.16
CA CYS A 1125 -5.11 -44.70 -11.94
C CYS A 1125 -5.80 -45.73 -11.04
N ALA A 1126 -7.12 -45.90 -11.16
CA ALA A 1126 -7.91 -46.83 -10.37
C ALA A 1126 -7.86 -48.24 -11.00
N LYS A 1127 -6.65 -48.79 -11.12
CA LYS A 1127 -6.35 -50.14 -11.61
C LYS A 1127 -5.68 -50.99 -10.52
N PRO A 1128 -5.82 -52.34 -10.56
CA PRO A 1128 -5.08 -53.25 -9.68
C PRO A 1128 -3.58 -52.97 -9.74
N LYS A 1129 -2.85 -53.14 -8.62
CA LYS A 1129 -1.41 -52.78 -8.51
C LYS A 1129 -0.54 -53.40 -9.60
N GLU A 1130 -0.92 -54.56 -10.12
CA GLU A 1130 -0.22 -55.32 -11.16
C GLU A 1130 -0.44 -54.77 -12.59
N ALA A 1131 -1.47 -53.93 -12.79
CA ALA A 1131 -1.86 -53.36 -14.09
C ALA A 1131 -1.71 -51.83 -14.14
N ARG A 1132 -0.95 -51.23 -13.21
CA ARG A 1132 -0.66 -49.80 -13.19
C ARG A 1132 0.49 -49.48 -14.12
N GLU A 1133 0.15 -49.00 -15.30
CA GLU A 1133 1.10 -48.41 -16.23
C GLU A 1133 1.55 -47.02 -15.72
N THR A 1134 2.85 -46.77 -15.74
CA THR A 1134 3.45 -45.43 -15.49
C THR A 1134 3.99 -44.88 -16.80
N THR A 1135 4.03 -43.56 -16.93
CA THR A 1135 4.74 -42.91 -18.05
C THR A 1135 6.22 -43.29 -18.07
N SER A 1136 6.90 -43.09 -19.19
CA SER A 1136 8.35 -43.35 -19.39
C SER A 1136 9.27 -42.63 -18.39
N SER A 1137 8.76 -41.63 -17.66
CA SER A 1137 9.42 -40.89 -16.57
C SER A 1137 9.10 -41.37 -15.16
N GLY A 1138 8.23 -42.37 -15.00
CA GLY A 1138 7.74 -42.80 -13.69
C GLY A 1138 6.61 -41.93 -13.10
N GLY A 1139 6.00 -41.03 -13.89
CA GLY A 1139 4.81 -40.26 -13.50
C GLY A 1139 3.48 -40.99 -13.77
N LEU A 1140 2.38 -40.48 -13.21
CA LEU A 1140 1.03 -41.01 -13.45
C LEU A 1140 0.59 -40.79 -14.91
N LEU A 1141 -0.09 -41.77 -15.51
CA LEU A 1141 -0.64 -41.68 -16.88
C LEU A 1141 -1.60 -40.51 -17.10
N CYS A 1142 -2.35 -40.12 -16.06
CA CYS A 1142 -3.25 -38.97 -16.15
C CYS A 1142 -2.55 -37.61 -16.00
N GLY A 1143 -1.21 -37.57 -15.89
CA GLY A 1143 -0.49 -36.31 -15.68
C GLY A 1143 -0.80 -35.62 -14.33
N GLY A 1144 -1.34 -36.35 -13.36
CA GLY A 1144 -1.67 -35.83 -12.05
C GLY A 1144 -0.44 -35.43 -11.24
N ALA A 1145 -0.43 -34.20 -10.72
CA ALA A 1145 0.64 -33.64 -9.91
C ALA A 1145 0.78 -34.34 -8.55
N ALA A 1146 2.01 -34.39 -8.02
CA ALA A 1146 2.33 -34.99 -6.72
C ALA A 1146 1.78 -36.43 -6.55
N TYR A 1147 1.78 -37.24 -7.61
CA TYR A 1147 1.28 -38.62 -7.60
C TYR A 1147 -0.19 -38.77 -7.13
N ILE A 1148 -1.01 -37.72 -7.30
CA ILE A 1148 -2.45 -37.72 -7.05
C ILE A 1148 -3.19 -37.80 -8.39
N CYS A 1149 -4.29 -38.56 -8.44
CA CYS A 1149 -5.05 -38.76 -9.67
C CYS A 1149 -5.67 -37.45 -10.18
N GLN A 1150 -5.59 -37.17 -11.49
CA GLN A 1150 -6.21 -35.99 -12.10
C GLN A 1150 -7.72 -35.91 -11.83
N HIS A 1151 -8.43 -37.04 -11.85
CA HIS A 1151 -9.86 -37.07 -11.54
C HIS A 1151 -10.16 -36.71 -10.08
N PHE A 1152 -9.23 -36.95 -9.15
CA PHE A 1152 -9.39 -36.50 -7.76
C PHE A 1152 -9.26 -34.98 -7.67
N TYR A 1153 -8.34 -34.38 -8.43
CA TYR A 1153 -8.23 -32.93 -8.56
C TYR A 1153 -9.43 -32.28 -9.26
N ASP A 1154 -10.23 -33.05 -9.98
CA ASP A 1154 -11.43 -32.57 -10.67
C ASP A 1154 -12.74 -32.90 -9.94
N SER A 1155 -12.66 -33.61 -8.81
CA SER A 1155 -13.79 -33.83 -7.92
C SER A 1155 -14.18 -32.56 -7.16
N ALA A 1156 -15.48 -32.32 -6.97
CA ALA A 1156 -15.97 -31.21 -6.15
C ALA A 1156 -15.44 -31.28 -4.70
N PRO A 1157 -15.25 -30.14 -4.00
CA PRO A 1157 -14.86 -30.15 -2.58
C PRO A 1157 -15.87 -30.87 -1.67
N SER A 1158 -17.17 -30.61 -1.91
CA SER A 1158 -18.29 -31.14 -1.13
C SER A 1158 -19.03 -32.27 -1.86
N GLY A 1159 -19.81 -33.06 -1.11
CA GLY A 1159 -20.61 -34.16 -1.64
C GLY A 1159 -20.09 -35.54 -1.24
N SER A 1160 -20.87 -36.59 -1.52
CA SER A 1160 -20.55 -37.99 -1.13
C SER A 1160 -19.24 -38.49 -1.75
N PHE A 1161 -18.91 -38.04 -2.96
CA PHE A 1161 -17.66 -38.32 -3.67
C PHE A 1161 -16.71 -37.11 -3.71
N GLY A 1162 -16.94 -36.11 -2.85
CA GLY A 1162 -16.13 -34.89 -2.80
C GLY A 1162 -14.78 -35.08 -2.11
N THR A 1163 -13.79 -34.25 -2.45
CA THR A 1163 -12.42 -34.34 -1.90
C THR A 1163 -12.39 -34.20 -0.38
N MET A 1164 -13.15 -33.28 0.21
CA MET A 1164 -13.22 -33.08 1.66
C MET A 1164 -13.75 -34.34 2.37
N THR A 1165 -14.69 -35.06 1.77
CA THR A 1165 -15.24 -36.32 2.32
C THR A 1165 -14.20 -37.42 2.38
N TYR A 1166 -13.40 -37.55 1.33
CA TYR A 1166 -12.28 -38.50 1.33
C TYR A 1166 -11.16 -38.09 2.30
N ILE A 1167 -10.91 -36.80 2.46
CA ILE A 1167 -9.95 -36.30 3.44
C ILE A 1167 -10.46 -36.51 4.88
N MET A 1168 -11.75 -36.33 5.15
CA MET A 1168 -12.37 -36.66 6.45
C MET A 1168 -12.19 -38.15 6.78
N ARG A 1169 -12.45 -39.05 5.82
CA ARG A 1169 -12.23 -40.49 6.01
C ARG A 1169 -10.75 -40.84 6.23
N ALA A 1170 -9.85 -40.18 5.50
CA ALA A 1170 -8.41 -40.33 5.71
C ALA A 1170 -7.99 -39.86 7.11
N THR A 1171 -8.53 -38.72 7.56
CA THR A 1171 -8.28 -38.13 8.88
C THR A 1171 -8.76 -39.07 9.99
N ALA A 1172 -9.96 -39.64 9.87
CA ALA A 1172 -10.49 -40.64 10.79
C ALA A 1172 -9.64 -41.92 10.87
N THR A 1173 -8.97 -42.29 9.77
CA THR A 1173 -8.11 -43.48 9.71
C THR A 1173 -6.72 -43.22 10.30
N LEU A 1174 -6.16 -42.03 10.09
CA LEU A 1174 -4.77 -41.70 10.41
C LEU A 1174 -4.58 -41.03 11.77
N LEU A 1175 -5.60 -40.33 12.30
CA LEU A 1175 -5.52 -39.75 13.63
C LEU A 1175 -5.88 -40.78 14.69
N ASP A 1176 -4.91 -41.14 15.52
CA ASP A 1176 -5.08 -42.09 16.62
C ASP A 1176 -6.01 -41.60 17.75
N CYS A 1177 -6.35 -40.31 17.76
CA CYS A 1177 -7.22 -39.69 18.76
C CYS A 1177 -8.72 -39.87 18.47
N LEU A 1178 -9.08 -40.44 17.31
CA LEU A 1178 -10.47 -40.72 16.92
C LEU A 1178 -10.81 -42.20 17.20
N PRO A 1179 -12.03 -42.52 17.71
CA PRO A 1179 -12.41 -43.88 18.04
C PRO A 1179 -12.37 -44.78 16.79
N LYS A 1180 -11.60 -45.87 16.85
CA LYS A 1180 -11.23 -46.67 15.67
C LYS A 1180 -12.31 -47.62 15.14
N GLU A 1181 -13.46 -47.76 15.80
CA GLU A 1181 -14.61 -48.54 15.32
C GLU A 1181 -15.83 -48.31 16.23
N GLY A 1182 -17.00 -48.00 15.64
CA GLY A 1182 -18.30 -48.30 16.27
C GLY A 1182 -19.28 -47.17 16.61
N ASP A 1183 -18.92 -45.88 16.56
CA ASP A 1183 -19.86 -44.79 16.94
C ASP A 1183 -19.61 -43.44 16.24
N ILE A 1184 -19.12 -43.48 14.98
CA ILE A 1184 -19.18 -42.29 14.12
C ILE A 1184 -20.11 -42.60 12.96
N ASP A 1185 -21.40 -42.35 13.20
CA ASP A 1185 -22.40 -42.34 12.14
C ASP A 1185 -22.18 -41.06 11.30
N CYS A 1186 -21.23 -41.12 10.37
CA CYS A 1186 -20.98 -40.08 9.37
C CYS A 1186 -22.07 -40.08 8.29
N ASN A 1187 -23.33 -39.95 8.70
CA ASN A 1187 -24.41 -39.56 7.79
C ASN A 1187 -24.41 -38.03 7.69
N VAL A 1188 -23.55 -37.51 6.82
CA VAL A 1188 -23.78 -36.17 6.25
C VAL A 1188 -24.86 -36.35 5.19
N GLN A 1189 -26.12 -36.14 5.58
CA GLN A 1189 -27.22 -35.88 4.63
C GLN A 1189 -27.20 -34.41 4.20
#